data_AF-A0A2D0XHV1-F1
#
_entry.id   AF-A0A2D0XHV1-F1
#
_cell.length_a   1.000
_cell.length_b   1.000
_cell.length_c   1.000
_cell.angle_alpha   90.00
_cell.angle_beta   90.00
_cell.angle_gamma   90.00
#
_symmetry.space_group_name_H-M   'P 1'
#
loop_
_entity.id
_entity.type
_entity.pdbx_description
1 polymer ?
#
loop_
_entity_poly.entity_id
_entity_poly.type
_entity_poly.pdbx_seq_one_letter_code
_entity_poly.pdbx_strand_id
1 'polypeptide(L)'
;MPIAPSPRPSSPATAVGGITTPSSPVIASAAPPRKPYRFATACATVDDPNTKDQYGSSSIPIYQTATFKGMGGVYDYSRSGNPTRSHLQHHLAKISNARHAYVVSSGMAAMDVICRLLKPGDEIIAGDDLYGGTNRLLGYLQSHGGIIVHHVDTTQVNSIEPVLSASKTRMVLLESPTNPLLKIADIQAIAASVHAVAPDAIVVADNTMMSPYLQRPLELGCDIVYDSGTKYLSGHHDLMAGVIVCDRDDINDQIAFTINTIGNALSPQDSFLLLRGVKTLALRMDKQQASARRVAEFLYAAGFKTHYPGLASHPGKDIHDRLADGPGAVLSFETGDKELSERIVGAARLWGISVSFGAVNSLISMPCLMSHASISAATRAARGLPEDLIRLCVGIEDADDLLDDLESALIEAGAVRPVLSKLAGPIIERGDKLERVPAGEDQKIKHVQPQTQMPAVGPNLIVSAPGKVILFGEHAVVHGVTAIAASIDLRCYGFSSPRSDGLVSLVLPDVGGFSHAWSIDSLPWESSTPSHPLDDLDAPLVQALQAVLPKSDDNRADQAAVAFLYLFIKLSQSSGTRVPHTFIVRSALPISAGLGSSASYSGCVAAALLLNTGTVGLPAIPTVPHTHVSHSGRKAIPTSSADQANIYAFLAEKILHGNPSGIDNAVAVYGGALAYTRPSAKSPGGMDALRGFASVRFLLTDSRVPRNTRELVAAVGAKKDNEPEYVGGILDAVQAIADEVKRCLSDPEMERKDLLAALEAFIDENHCHLVSLGVSHPMLEVIRARTAEQPWGLKTKLTGAGGGGCTITLVPDDFPAASLASLVESLRSSGFECYSTSVGGSGLGVLVPQSRVARASPQGGNGKTTLPDLKKFEDVKAEELAEWAEGEGRWAYV
;
A
#
# COMPACT_ATOMS: atom_id res chain seq x y z
N MET A 1 -25.45 -36.00 47.06
CA MET A 1 -26.60 -36.81 46.59
C MET A 1 -27.46 -35.94 45.71
N PRO A 2 -27.57 -36.27 44.41
CA PRO A 2 -28.89 -36.68 43.90
C PRO A 2 -28.85 -37.82 42.85
N ILE A 3 -29.65 -38.84 43.14
CA ILE A 3 -30.63 -39.58 42.31
C ILE A 3 -30.34 -39.78 40.81
N ALA A 4 -30.10 -41.04 40.45
CA ALA A 4 -30.08 -41.59 39.10
C ALA A 4 -31.49 -41.74 38.48
N PRO A 5 -31.66 -41.63 37.15
CA PRO A 5 -32.94 -41.93 36.49
C PRO A 5 -33.02 -43.39 35.99
N SER A 6 -34.13 -44.05 36.31
CA SER A 6 -34.58 -45.33 35.76
C SER A 6 -35.51 -45.12 34.54
N PRO A 7 -35.81 -46.16 33.73
CA PRO A 7 -36.13 -46.02 32.30
C PRO A 7 -37.62 -45.80 31.99
N ARG A 8 -37.91 -45.10 30.89
CA ARG A 8 -39.27 -44.86 30.38
C ARG A 8 -39.83 -46.03 29.57
N PRO A 9 -41.18 -46.20 29.55
CA PRO A 9 -41.86 -47.34 28.94
C PRO A 9 -42.15 -47.14 27.44
N SER A 10 -42.19 -48.28 26.75
CA SER A 10 -42.61 -48.48 25.36
C SER A 10 -44.13 -48.33 25.16
N SER A 11 -44.55 -47.83 23.99
CA SER A 11 -45.94 -47.84 23.50
C SER A 11 -45.94 -47.97 21.97
N PRO A 12 -46.95 -48.62 21.34
CA PRO A 12 -46.75 -49.62 20.30
C PRO A 12 -46.93 -49.09 18.88
N ALA A 13 -46.16 -49.63 17.95
CA ALA A 13 -46.36 -49.48 16.52
C ALA A 13 -47.25 -50.61 15.98
N THR A 14 -48.27 -50.20 15.24
CA THR A 14 -49.27 -50.99 14.53
C THR A 14 -48.61 -51.91 13.49
N ALA A 15 -49.03 -53.17 13.50
CA ALA A 15 -48.62 -54.18 12.55
C ALA A 15 -49.40 -54.04 11.22
N VAL A 16 -48.68 -54.08 10.10
CA VAL A 16 -49.19 -54.57 8.81
C VAL A 16 -48.12 -55.50 8.24
N GLY A 17 -48.51 -56.76 8.02
CA GLY A 17 -47.62 -57.88 7.73
C GLY A 17 -47.07 -57.92 6.31
N GLY A 18 -46.07 -58.77 6.12
CA GLY A 18 -45.56 -59.12 4.79
C GLY A 18 -44.27 -59.92 4.79
N ILE A 19 -44.40 -61.25 4.91
CA ILE A 19 -43.56 -62.30 4.28
C ILE A 19 -42.12 -62.45 4.79
N THR A 20 -41.93 -63.50 5.58
CA THR A 20 -40.65 -64.12 5.96
C THR A 20 -40.04 -64.89 4.78
N THR A 21 -38.82 -64.53 4.40
CA THR A 21 -37.90 -65.42 3.66
C THR A 21 -36.70 -65.74 4.55
N PRO A 22 -36.21 -66.99 4.57
CA PRO A 22 -35.09 -67.37 5.44
C PRO A 22 -33.79 -66.85 4.81
N SER A 23 -33.28 -65.73 5.32
CA SER A 23 -31.93 -65.30 4.95
C SER A 23 -30.91 -66.16 5.68
N SER A 24 -30.07 -66.81 4.87
CA SER A 24 -28.86 -67.52 5.28
C SER A 24 -27.99 -66.64 6.21
N PRO A 25 -27.15 -67.23 7.08
CA PRO A 25 -26.31 -66.45 7.98
C PRO A 25 -25.38 -65.59 7.15
N VAL A 26 -25.68 -64.28 7.10
CA VAL A 26 -24.76 -63.30 6.54
C VAL A 26 -23.53 -63.36 7.44
N ILE A 27 -22.46 -63.92 6.89
CA ILE A 27 -21.12 -63.77 7.42
C ILE A 27 -20.90 -62.26 7.46
N ALA A 28 -21.05 -61.68 8.66
CA ALA A 28 -20.68 -60.31 8.91
C ALA A 28 -19.19 -60.22 8.61
N SER A 29 -18.86 -59.74 7.42
CA SER A 29 -17.51 -59.37 7.04
C SER A 29 -16.99 -58.43 8.12
N ALA A 30 -16.16 -58.95 9.01
CA ALA A 30 -15.38 -58.17 9.96
C ALA A 30 -14.33 -57.39 9.16
N ALA A 31 -14.79 -56.37 8.43
CA ALA A 31 -13.90 -55.43 7.78
C ALA A 31 -13.05 -54.81 8.89
N PRO A 32 -11.71 -54.74 8.72
CA PRO A 32 -10.86 -54.11 9.71
C PRO A 32 -11.36 -52.68 9.97
N PRO A 33 -11.29 -52.20 11.23
CA PRO A 33 -11.74 -50.87 11.57
C PRO A 33 -11.01 -49.86 10.67
N ARG A 34 -11.78 -48.90 10.13
CA ARG A 34 -11.21 -47.86 9.27
C ARG A 34 -10.16 -47.09 10.05
N LYS A 35 -9.04 -46.76 9.38
CA LYS A 35 -8.01 -45.89 9.96
C LYS A 35 -8.62 -44.51 10.28
N PRO A 36 -8.16 -43.83 11.35
CA PRO A 36 -8.56 -42.45 11.62
C PRO A 36 -8.30 -41.54 10.41
N TYR A 37 -9.18 -40.57 10.21
CA TYR A 37 -8.99 -39.56 9.17
C TYR A 37 -7.74 -38.72 9.43
N ARG A 38 -7.08 -38.30 8.34
CA ARG A 38 -5.97 -37.33 8.41
C ARG A 38 -6.51 -35.93 8.71
N PHE A 39 -5.65 -35.04 9.18
CA PHE A 39 -6.03 -33.70 9.62
C PHE A 39 -6.80 -32.90 8.56
N ALA A 40 -6.34 -32.87 7.31
CA ALA A 40 -7.05 -32.14 6.24
C ALA A 40 -8.49 -32.64 6.04
N THR A 41 -8.72 -33.96 6.14
CA THR A 41 -10.06 -34.54 6.11
C THR A 41 -10.86 -34.14 7.37
N ALA A 42 -10.23 -34.14 8.55
CA ALA A 42 -10.85 -33.69 9.79
C ALA A 42 -11.23 -32.19 9.74
N CYS A 43 -10.43 -31.33 9.10
CA CYS A 43 -10.78 -29.93 8.84
C CYS A 43 -11.97 -29.80 7.90
N ALA A 44 -11.97 -30.51 6.77
CA ALA A 44 -13.04 -30.38 5.77
C ALA A 44 -14.37 -30.99 6.24
N THR A 45 -14.33 -32.01 7.10
CA THR A 45 -15.51 -32.79 7.53
C THR A 45 -15.84 -32.58 8.99
N VAL A 46 -17.06 -32.13 9.24
CA VAL A 46 -17.61 -31.99 10.59
C VAL A 46 -18.73 -32.98 10.76
N ASP A 47 -18.35 -34.25 10.81
CA ASP A 47 -19.27 -35.34 11.10
C ASP A 47 -19.26 -35.59 12.61
N ASP A 48 -20.35 -35.19 13.28
CA ASP A 48 -20.68 -35.67 14.62
C ASP A 48 -21.88 -36.63 14.48
N PRO A 49 -21.67 -37.95 14.53
CA PRO A 49 -22.74 -38.92 14.35
C PRO A 49 -23.83 -38.83 15.43
N ASN A 50 -23.55 -38.17 16.56
CA ASN A 50 -24.50 -37.99 17.65
C ASN A 50 -25.38 -36.74 17.49
N THR A 51 -25.04 -35.84 16.56
CA THR A 51 -25.70 -34.54 16.43
C THR A 51 -26.12 -34.31 14.98
N LYS A 52 -27.39 -34.59 14.66
CA LYS A 52 -27.97 -34.31 13.34
C LYS A 52 -28.83 -33.06 13.40
N ASP A 53 -28.59 -32.13 12.47
CA ASP A 53 -29.51 -31.04 12.21
C ASP A 53 -30.91 -31.59 11.84
N GLN A 54 -31.96 -30.95 12.34
CA GLN A 54 -33.34 -31.40 12.17
C GLN A 54 -33.79 -31.46 10.69
N TYR A 55 -33.13 -30.72 9.80
CA TYR A 55 -33.41 -30.70 8.36
C TYR A 55 -32.32 -31.39 7.52
N GLY A 56 -31.30 -31.95 8.15
CA GLY A 56 -30.17 -32.57 7.43
C GLY A 56 -29.34 -31.56 6.64
N SER A 57 -29.21 -30.32 7.13
CA SER A 57 -28.48 -29.25 6.43
C SER A 57 -27.01 -29.64 6.19
N SER A 58 -26.51 -29.43 4.96
CA SER A 58 -25.11 -29.73 4.61
C SER A 58 -24.09 -28.77 5.23
N SER A 59 -24.53 -27.55 5.55
CA SER A 59 -23.80 -26.59 6.36
C SER A 59 -24.59 -26.32 7.63
N ILE A 60 -23.90 -25.97 8.71
CA ILE A 60 -24.54 -25.71 9.99
C ILE A 60 -25.35 -24.42 9.92
N PRO A 61 -26.64 -24.45 10.30
CA PRO A 61 -27.45 -23.25 10.44
C PRO A 61 -26.90 -22.32 11.52
N ILE A 62 -27.07 -21.01 11.31
CA ILE A 62 -26.66 -20.00 12.28
C ILE A 62 -27.82 -19.73 13.25
N TYR A 63 -27.71 -20.24 14.47
CA TYR A 63 -28.72 -20.04 15.51
C TYR A 63 -28.50 -18.71 16.24
N GLN A 64 -29.08 -17.62 15.73
CA GLN A 64 -28.94 -16.28 16.32
C GLN A 64 -29.79 -16.06 17.60
N THR A 65 -30.70 -16.97 17.93
CA THR A 65 -31.62 -16.82 19.07
C THR A 65 -30.88 -16.69 20.41
N ALA A 66 -31.43 -15.89 21.33
CA ALA A 66 -30.93 -15.78 22.69
C ALA A 66 -31.40 -16.93 23.61
N THR A 67 -32.60 -17.48 23.37
CA THR A 67 -33.24 -18.48 24.24
C THR A 67 -33.83 -19.64 23.45
N PHE A 68 -33.98 -20.78 24.12
CA PHE A 68 -34.52 -22.02 23.58
C PHE A 68 -35.71 -22.48 24.44
N LYS A 69 -36.77 -23.00 23.80
CA LYS A 69 -37.99 -23.45 24.50
C LYS A 69 -37.88 -24.91 24.93
N GLY A 70 -38.30 -25.21 26.16
CA GLY A 70 -38.43 -26.58 26.69
C GLY A 70 -37.69 -26.77 28.02
N MET A 71 -38.19 -27.66 28.88
CA MET A 71 -37.49 -28.03 30.11
C MET A 71 -36.54 -29.22 29.84
N GLY A 72 -35.29 -29.10 30.29
CA GLY A 72 -34.28 -30.16 30.15
C GLY A 72 -33.75 -30.36 28.72
N GLY A 73 -33.93 -29.36 27.85
CA GLY A 73 -33.25 -29.34 26.55
C GLY A 73 -31.73 -29.14 26.70
N VAL A 74 -30.95 -29.58 25.71
CA VAL A 74 -29.48 -29.39 25.68
C VAL A 74 -29.10 -27.91 25.71
N TYR A 75 -29.96 -27.04 25.15
CA TYR A 75 -29.80 -25.60 25.15
C TYR A 75 -31.00 -24.93 25.82
N ASP A 76 -30.72 -23.92 26.64
CA ASP A 76 -31.69 -23.05 27.31
C ASP A 76 -31.45 -21.56 26.97
N TYR A 77 -30.19 -21.13 27.02
CA TYR A 77 -29.76 -19.75 26.86
C TYR A 77 -28.41 -19.67 26.12
N SER A 78 -28.33 -18.86 25.06
CA SER A 78 -27.18 -18.83 24.14
C SER A 78 -25.84 -18.41 24.77
N ARG A 79 -25.84 -17.72 25.92
CA ARG A 79 -24.60 -17.47 26.69
C ARG A 79 -24.04 -18.77 27.27
N SER A 80 -24.89 -19.63 27.80
CA SER A 80 -24.52 -20.95 28.37
C SER A 80 -24.14 -21.94 27.27
N GLY A 81 -24.94 -22.00 26.19
CA GLY A 81 -24.72 -22.94 25.08
C GLY A 81 -25.52 -22.55 23.83
N ASN A 82 -24.92 -22.70 22.65
CA ASN A 82 -25.56 -22.42 21.37
C ASN A 82 -25.23 -23.54 20.36
N PRO A 83 -26.17 -24.01 19.53
CA PRO A 83 -25.91 -25.09 18.57
C PRO A 83 -24.75 -24.80 17.60
N THR A 84 -24.72 -23.60 17.00
CA THR A 84 -23.66 -23.17 16.07
C THR A 84 -22.29 -23.23 16.75
N ARG A 85 -22.20 -22.67 17.96
CA ARG A 85 -20.95 -22.64 18.75
C ARG A 85 -20.53 -24.03 19.21
N SER A 86 -21.47 -24.85 19.65
CA SER A 86 -21.19 -26.22 20.11
C SER A 86 -20.62 -27.08 18.99
N HIS A 87 -21.16 -26.92 17.78
CA HIS A 87 -20.64 -27.60 16.61
C HIS A 87 -19.20 -27.17 16.27
N LEU A 88 -18.91 -25.86 16.32
CA LEU A 88 -17.55 -25.36 16.18
C LEU A 88 -16.61 -25.92 17.27
N GLN A 89 -17.03 -25.90 18.53
CA GLN A 89 -16.25 -26.44 19.65
C GLN A 89 -15.94 -27.93 19.44
N HIS A 90 -16.94 -28.74 19.05
CA HIS A 90 -16.71 -30.14 18.72
C HIS A 90 -15.69 -30.31 17.58
N HIS A 91 -15.79 -29.48 16.54
CA HIS A 91 -14.85 -29.52 15.43
C HIS A 91 -13.43 -29.16 15.86
N LEU A 92 -13.27 -28.12 16.68
CA LEU A 92 -11.98 -27.68 17.21
C LEU A 92 -11.37 -28.75 18.14
N ALA A 93 -12.17 -29.36 19.03
CA ALA A 93 -11.73 -30.48 19.86
C ALA A 93 -11.19 -31.63 18.99
N LYS A 94 -11.93 -32.00 17.94
CA LYS A 94 -11.52 -33.05 16.99
C LYS A 94 -10.19 -32.75 16.30
N ILE A 95 -10.01 -31.55 15.74
CA ILE A 95 -8.77 -31.23 15.00
C ILE A 95 -7.57 -31.01 15.93
N SER A 96 -7.80 -30.54 17.15
CA SER A 96 -6.78 -30.40 18.18
C SER A 96 -6.46 -31.70 18.92
N ASN A 97 -7.15 -32.80 18.59
CA ASN A 97 -7.10 -34.08 19.30
C ASN A 97 -7.33 -33.92 20.82
N ALA A 98 -8.26 -33.05 21.19
CA ALA A 98 -8.64 -32.76 22.57
C ALA A 98 -10.03 -33.32 22.88
N ARG A 99 -10.31 -33.60 24.15
CA ARG A 99 -11.64 -33.98 24.63
C ARG A 99 -12.58 -32.79 24.69
N HIS A 100 -12.07 -31.63 25.09
CA HIS A 100 -12.88 -30.44 25.34
C HIS A 100 -12.35 -29.23 24.59
N ALA A 101 -13.28 -28.40 24.09
CA ALA A 101 -12.94 -27.13 23.45
C ALA A 101 -13.99 -26.06 23.76
N TYR A 102 -13.51 -24.83 23.93
CA TYR A 102 -14.34 -23.64 24.14
C TYR A 102 -13.90 -22.53 23.21
N VAL A 103 -14.86 -21.69 22.82
CA VAL A 103 -14.60 -20.51 22.00
C VAL A 103 -15.17 -19.25 22.64
N VAL A 104 -14.33 -18.21 22.69
CA VAL A 104 -14.58 -16.94 23.37
C VAL A 104 -14.27 -15.76 22.45
N SER A 105 -14.58 -14.53 22.85
CA SER A 105 -14.56 -13.35 21.98
C SER A 105 -13.19 -12.94 21.40
N SER A 106 -12.07 -13.38 21.97
CA SER A 106 -10.71 -13.06 21.50
C SER A 106 -9.66 -13.96 22.14
N GLY A 107 -8.44 -13.99 21.60
CA GLY A 107 -7.31 -14.69 22.24
C GLY A 107 -7.01 -14.16 23.65
N MET A 108 -7.11 -12.84 23.86
CA MET A 108 -6.95 -12.25 25.19
C MET A 108 -8.08 -12.63 26.16
N ALA A 109 -9.29 -12.80 25.65
CA ALA A 109 -10.40 -13.35 26.42
C ALA A 109 -10.15 -14.80 26.83
N ALA A 110 -9.51 -15.61 25.96
CA ALA A 110 -9.13 -16.98 26.30
C ALA A 110 -8.11 -16.99 27.43
N MET A 111 -7.08 -16.15 27.32
CA MET A 111 -6.07 -16.00 28.36
C MET A 111 -6.66 -15.47 29.69
N ASP A 112 -7.58 -14.50 29.66
CA ASP A 112 -8.27 -14.01 30.87
C ASP A 112 -9.09 -15.11 31.56
N VAL A 113 -9.81 -15.93 30.77
CA VAL A 113 -10.55 -17.09 31.30
C VAL A 113 -9.60 -18.09 31.98
N ILE A 114 -8.45 -18.38 31.37
CA ILE A 114 -7.45 -19.30 31.93
C ILE A 114 -6.83 -18.71 33.21
N CYS A 115 -6.49 -17.43 33.23
CA CYS A 115 -5.94 -16.77 34.42
C CYS A 115 -6.90 -16.73 35.60
N ARG A 116 -8.22 -16.79 35.38
CA ARG A 116 -9.23 -16.82 36.45
C ARG A 116 -9.27 -18.13 37.23
N LEU A 117 -8.53 -19.15 36.79
CA LEU A 117 -8.27 -20.35 37.58
C LEU A 117 -7.35 -20.07 38.80
N LEU A 118 -6.59 -18.98 38.73
CA LEU A 118 -5.65 -18.57 39.77
C LEU A 118 -6.33 -17.79 40.88
N LYS A 119 -5.70 -17.81 42.05
CA LYS A 119 -6.11 -17.11 43.27
C LYS A 119 -5.02 -16.14 43.71
N PRO A 120 -5.37 -15.07 44.45
CA PRO A 120 -4.37 -14.21 45.05
C PRO A 120 -3.35 -15.01 45.87
N GLY A 121 -2.06 -14.76 45.63
CA GLY A 121 -0.93 -15.49 46.21
C GLY A 121 -0.34 -16.58 45.32
N ASP A 122 -1.03 -16.99 44.24
CA ASP A 122 -0.51 -17.95 43.28
C ASP A 122 0.61 -17.36 42.41
N GLU A 123 1.56 -18.20 42.00
CA GLU A 123 2.69 -17.85 41.15
C GLU A 123 2.50 -18.36 39.71
N ILE A 124 2.73 -17.48 38.73
CA ILE A 124 2.85 -17.78 37.30
C ILE A 124 4.32 -17.69 36.89
N ILE A 125 4.82 -18.70 36.20
CA ILE A 125 6.09 -18.64 35.45
C ILE A 125 5.75 -18.43 33.98
N ALA A 126 6.32 -17.41 33.36
CA ALA A 126 6.01 -17.02 31.99
C ALA A 126 7.30 -16.74 31.21
N GLY A 127 7.25 -16.91 29.88
CA GLY A 127 8.36 -16.54 28.99
C GLY A 127 8.77 -15.07 29.12
N ASP A 128 10.05 -14.78 28.88
CA ASP A 128 10.60 -13.43 28.79
C ASP A 128 10.19 -12.71 27.50
N ASP A 129 9.89 -13.49 26.46
CA ASP A 129 9.41 -13.08 25.16
C ASP A 129 8.03 -13.71 24.90
N LEU A 130 7.00 -12.89 25.03
CA LEU A 130 5.59 -13.26 24.86
C LEU A 130 4.88 -12.14 24.12
N TYR A 131 3.75 -12.47 23.49
CA TYR A 131 2.86 -11.46 22.93
C TYR A 131 2.60 -10.30 23.91
N GLY A 132 2.79 -9.06 23.43
CA GLY A 132 2.64 -7.85 24.23
C GLY A 132 1.29 -7.72 24.97
N GLY A 133 0.20 -8.28 24.43
CA GLY A 133 -1.09 -8.33 25.11
C GLY A 133 -1.09 -9.25 26.33
N THR A 134 -0.46 -10.42 26.24
CA THR A 134 -0.27 -11.36 27.34
C THR A 134 0.53 -10.72 28.46
N ASN A 135 1.67 -10.10 28.11
CA ASN A 135 2.50 -9.34 29.04
C ASN A 135 1.72 -8.25 29.79
N ARG A 136 0.85 -7.52 29.09
CA ARG A 136 0.00 -6.48 29.70
C ARG A 136 -1.03 -7.07 30.66
N LEU A 137 -1.64 -8.20 30.34
CA LEU A 137 -2.58 -8.89 31.23
C LEU A 137 -1.87 -9.41 32.50
N LEU A 138 -0.70 -10.05 32.35
CA LEU A 138 0.08 -10.53 33.48
C LEU A 138 0.50 -9.38 34.41
N GLY A 139 0.96 -8.25 33.87
CA GLY A 139 1.27 -7.06 34.66
C GLY A 139 0.06 -6.46 35.39
N TYR A 140 -1.12 -6.51 34.74
CA TYR A 140 -2.38 -6.10 35.39
C TYR A 140 -2.74 -7.01 36.56
N LEU A 141 -2.65 -8.34 36.39
CA LEU A 141 -2.90 -9.33 37.43
C LEU A 141 -1.88 -9.24 38.59
N GLN A 142 -0.63 -8.92 38.28
CA GLN A 142 0.39 -8.66 39.29
C GLN A 142 0.07 -7.44 40.14
N SER A 143 -0.38 -6.36 39.50
CA SER A 143 -0.66 -5.10 40.18
C SER A 143 -2.00 -5.09 40.94
N HIS A 144 -3.01 -5.83 40.45
CA HIS A 144 -4.39 -5.71 40.94
C HIS A 144 -5.01 -7.04 41.39
N GLY A 145 -4.50 -8.18 40.91
CA GLY A 145 -5.06 -9.51 41.17
C GLY A 145 -4.35 -10.26 42.31
N GLY A 146 -3.27 -9.72 42.85
CA GLY A 146 -2.46 -10.40 43.87
C GLY A 146 -1.73 -11.64 43.34
N ILE A 147 -1.54 -11.74 42.02
CA ILE A 147 -0.80 -12.83 41.37
C ILE A 147 0.68 -12.49 41.32
N ILE A 148 1.55 -13.45 41.59
CA ILE A 148 3.00 -13.25 41.46
C ILE A 148 3.42 -13.76 40.09
N VAL A 149 4.18 -12.96 39.33
CA VAL A 149 4.61 -13.31 37.97
C VAL A 149 6.13 -13.34 37.90
N HIS A 150 6.68 -14.46 37.43
CA HIS A 150 8.10 -14.67 37.17
C HIS A 150 8.31 -14.77 35.66
N HIS A 151 9.03 -13.81 35.08
CA HIS A 151 9.48 -13.89 33.69
C HIS A 151 10.84 -14.57 33.62
N VAL A 152 10.94 -15.64 32.82
CA VAL A 152 12.17 -16.44 32.64
C VAL A 152 12.39 -16.76 31.16
N ASP A 153 13.63 -17.04 30.79
CA ASP A 153 13.96 -17.51 29.43
C ASP A 153 13.54 -18.98 29.26
N THR A 154 12.36 -19.20 28.69
CA THR A 154 11.77 -20.54 28.47
C THR A 154 12.46 -21.34 27.36
N THR A 155 13.47 -20.78 26.67
CA THR A 155 14.31 -21.58 25.75
C THR A 155 15.28 -22.49 26.51
N GLN A 156 15.52 -22.20 27.79
CA GLN A 156 16.38 -22.98 28.67
C GLN A 156 15.53 -23.64 29.75
N VAL A 157 15.34 -24.96 29.69
CA VAL A 157 14.53 -25.69 30.68
C VAL A 157 14.98 -25.40 32.11
N ASN A 158 16.29 -25.32 32.36
CA ASN A 158 16.87 -25.09 33.69
C ASN A 158 16.59 -23.68 34.25
N SER A 159 16.12 -22.73 33.44
CA SER A 159 15.82 -21.36 33.90
C SER A 159 14.56 -21.30 34.78
N ILE A 160 13.68 -22.30 34.67
CA ILE A 160 12.43 -22.36 35.44
C ILE A 160 12.67 -22.87 36.87
N GLU A 161 13.67 -23.73 37.07
CA GLU A 161 13.91 -24.44 38.34
C GLU A 161 14.08 -23.50 39.54
N PRO A 162 14.82 -22.37 39.46
CA PRO A 162 15.03 -21.49 40.62
C PRO A 162 13.78 -20.79 41.12
N VAL A 163 12.75 -20.67 40.28
CA VAL A 163 11.47 -20.00 40.60
C VAL A 163 10.31 -20.99 40.71
N LEU A 164 10.54 -22.25 40.39
CA LEU A 164 9.54 -23.31 40.46
C LEU A 164 9.33 -23.74 41.91
N SER A 165 8.13 -23.48 42.42
CA SER A 165 7.74 -23.75 43.80
C SER A 165 6.59 -24.73 43.83
N ALA A 166 6.82 -25.91 44.42
CA ALA A 166 5.78 -26.94 44.59
C ALA A 166 4.51 -26.41 45.28
N SER A 167 4.66 -25.50 46.24
CA SER A 167 3.55 -25.00 47.05
C SER A 167 2.86 -23.77 46.47
N LYS A 168 3.53 -22.99 45.62
CA LYS A 168 3.04 -21.67 45.16
C LYS A 168 2.84 -21.56 43.65
N THR A 169 3.66 -22.24 42.84
CA THR A 169 3.50 -22.22 41.39
C THR A 169 2.19 -22.91 41.04
N ARG A 170 1.35 -22.22 40.28
CA ARG A 170 0.06 -22.75 39.79
C ARG A 170 -0.08 -22.71 38.29
N MET A 171 0.76 -21.96 37.60
CA MET A 171 0.74 -21.92 36.14
C MET A 171 2.13 -21.72 35.57
N VAL A 172 2.44 -22.49 34.53
CA VAL A 172 3.56 -22.20 33.63
C VAL A 172 2.99 -21.89 32.24
N LEU A 173 3.23 -20.67 31.77
CA LEU A 173 2.72 -20.15 30.51
C LEU A 173 3.83 -20.14 29.46
N LEU A 174 3.61 -20.88 28.38
CA LEU A 174 4.54 -21.06 27.27
C LEU A 174 3.95 -20.48 25.98
N GLU A 175 4.83 -20.00 25.12
CA GLU A 175 4.54 -19.60 23.74
C GLU A 175 5.70 -20.10 22.89
N SER A 176 5.44 -20.95 21.89
CA SER A 176 6.50 -21.45 21.01
C SER A 176 5.98 -21.76 19.60
N PRO A 177 6.60 -21.20 18.54
CA PRO A 177 7.60 -20.13 18.56
C PRO A 177 7.06 -18.83 19.20
N THR A 178 7.92 -18.04 19.85
CA THR A 178 7.51 -16.75 20.45
C THR A 178 7.26 -15.66 19.40
N ASN A 179 6.40 -14.69 19.69
CA ASN A 179 6.16 -13.52 18.84
C ASN A 179 6.78 -12.25 19.46
N PRO A 180 7.75 -11.57 18.81
CA PRO A 180 8.11 -11.68 17.38
C PRO A 180 9.43 -12.40 17.05
N LEU A 181 10.22 -12.85 18.04
CA LEU A 181 11.59 -13.37 17.80
C LEU A 181 11.65 -14.84 17.39
N LEU A 182 10.54 -15.56 17.47
CA LEU A 182 10.43 -16.98 17.13
C LEU A 182 11.34 -17.89 17.96
N LYS A 183 11.57 -17.54 19.24
CA LYS A 183 12.31 -18.39 20.17
C LYS A 183 11.58 -19.73 20.36
N ILE A 184 12.34 -20.81 20.53
CA ILE A 184 11.80 -22.17 20.69
C ILE A 184 11.90 -22.59 22.15
N ALA A 185 10.78 -22.99 22.75
CA ALA A 185 10.72 -23.58 24.08
C ALA A 185 10.53 -25.10 23.94
N ASP A 186 11.26 -25.89 24.72
CA ASP A 186 11.07 -27.33 24.78
C ASP A 186 9.84 -27.65 25.64
N ILE A 187 8.65 -27.51 25.04
CA ILE A 187 7.35 -27.67 25.71
C ILE A 187 7.29 -28.99 26.48
N GLN A 188 7.76 -30.08 25.86
CA GLN A 188 7.71 -31.40 26.45
C GLN A 188 8.62 -31.52 27.69
N ALA A 189 9.86 -31.03 27.59
CA ALA A 189 10.79 -31.07 28.71
C ALA A 189 10.33 -30.17 29.87
N ILE A 190 9.82 -28.97 29.57
CA ILE A 190 9.30 -28.04 30.58
C ILE A 190 8.07 -28.65 31.26
N ALA A 191 7.10 -29.17 30.51
CA ALA A 191 5.90 -29.76 31.08
C ALA A 191 6.24 -30.92 32.03
N ALA A 192 7.12 -31.82 31.61
CA ALA A 192 7.60 -32.92 32.44
C ALA A 192 8.28 -32.43 33.74
N SER A 193 9.13 -31.41 33.66
CA SER A 193 9.80 -30.82 34.82
C SER A 193 8.80 -30.17 35.78
N VAL A 194 7.83 -29.42 35.26
CA VAL A 194 6.80 -28.73 36.06
C VAL A 194 5.93 -29.75 36.80
N HIS A 195 5.41 -30.76 36.09
CA HIS A 195 4.55 -31.78 36.72
C HIS A 195 5.30 -32.63 37.75
N ALA A 196 6.62 -32.81 37.60
CA ALA A 196 7.43 -33.52 38.58
C ALA A 196 7.65 -32.74 39.89
N VAL A 197 7.83 -31.42 39.81
CA VAL A 197 8.16 -30.57 40.99
C VAL A 197 6.93 -29.92 41.60
N ALA A 198 5.97 -29.48 40.78
CA ALA A 198 4.76 -28.77 41.15
C ALA A 198 3.54 -29.43 40.49
N PRO A 199 3.08 -30.61 40.97
CA PRO A 199 2.01 -31.38 40.33
C PRO A 199 0.65 -30.67 40.29
N ASP A 200 0.45 -29.67 41.16
CA ASP A 200 -0.76 -28.84 41.19
C ASP A 200 -0.69 -27.66 40.20
N ALA A 201 0.45 -27.43 39.53
CA ALA A 201 0.60 -26.39 38.52
C ALA A 201 0.08 -26.90 37.16
N ILE A 202 -0.63 -26.03 36.45
CA ILE A 202 -1.06 -26.27 35.07
C ILE A 202 -0.04 -25.71 34.08
N VAL A 203 0.26 -26.46 33.02
CA VAL A 203 1.09 -25.99 31.92
C VAL A 203 0.18 -25.54 30.78
N VAL A 204 0.30 -24.27 30.41
CA VAL A 204 -0.53 -23.61 29.40
C VAL A 204 0.35 -23.24 28.21
N ALA A 205 -0.06 -23.59 26.99
CA ALA A 205 0.61 -23.16 25.77
C ALA A 205 -0.28 -22.25 24.90
N ASP A 206 0.26 -21.10 24.52
CA ASP A 206 -0.24 -20.32 23.38
C ASP A 206 0.30 -20.94 22.09
N ASN A 207 -0.58 -21.58 21.32
CA ASN A 207 -0.23 -22.29 20.08
C ASN A 207 -0.55 -21.47 18.82
N THR A 208 -0.88 -20.19 18.98
CA THR A 208 -1.38 -19.34 17.90
C THR A 208 -0.46 -19.29 16.68
N MET A 209 0.87 -19.39 16.88
CA MET A 209 1.87 -19.32 15.81
C MET A 209 1.92 -20.57 14.92
N MET A 210 1.47 -21.72 15.44
CA MET A 210 1.56 -23.01 14.75
C MET A 210 0.19 -23.55 14.34
N SER A 211 -0.87 -23.21 15.09
CA SER A 211 -2.20 -23.82 15.01
C SER A 211 -2.15 -25.34 15.30
N PRO A 212 -3.29 -26.00 15.58
CA PRO A 212 -3.33 -27.46 15.78
C PRO A 212 -2.88 -28.27 14.55
N TYR A 213 -2.73 -27.62 13.39
CA TYR A 213 -2.24 -28.27 12.19
C TYR A 213 -0.76 -28.63 12.27
N LEU A 214 0.07 -27.75 12.84
CA LEU A 214 1.53 -27.94 12.85
C LEU A 214 2.07 -28.34 14.22
N GLN A 215 1.38 -28.03 15.31
CA GLN A 215 1.80 -28.41 16.64
C GLN A 215 0.58 -28.70 17.52
N ARG A 216 0.65 -29.77 18.32
CA ARG A 216 -0.41 -30.15 19.28
C ARG A 216 0.17 -30.24 20.70
N PRO A 217 0.28 -29.11 21.42
CA PRO A 217 0.97 -29.10 22.71
C PRO A 217 0.33 -29.96 23.81
N LEU A 218 -0.97 -30.28 23.73
CA LEU A 218 -1.59 -31.26 24.64
C LEU A 218 -0.89 -32.63 24.56
N GLU A 219 -0.51 -33.06 23.35
CA GLU A 219 0.23 -34.32 23.13
C GLU A 219 1.67 -34.24 23.65
N LEU A 220 2.17 -33.02 23.90
CA LEU A 220 3.49 -32.74 24.44
C LEU A 220 3.49 -32.59 25.97
N GLY A 221 2.32 -32.70 26.62
CA GLY A 221 2.19 -32.63 28.08
C GLY A 221 1.62 -31.33 28.62
N CYS A 222 1.13 -30.41 27.79
CA CYS A 222 0.37 -29.26 28.29
C CYS A 222 -1.00 -29.69 28.84
N ASP A 223 -1.47 -29.00 29.88
CA ASP A 223 -2.81 -29.19 30.43
C ASP A 223 -3.87 -28.38 29.67
N ILE A 224 -3.50 -27.19 29.18
CA ILE A 224 -4.36 -26.28 28.42
C ILE A 224 -3.58 -25.78 27.21
N VAL A 225 -4.24 -25.74 26.06
CA VAL A 225 -3.75 -25.01 24.88
C VAL A 225 -4.77 -23.96 24.51
N TYR A 226 -4.30 -22.77 24.16
CA TYR A 226 -5.17 -21.76 23.57
C TYR A 226 -4.59 -21.18 22.29
N ASP A 227 -5.49 -20.74 21.41
CA ASP A 227 -5.18 -20.06 20.17
C ASP A 227 -5.96 -18.75 20.09
N SER A 228 -5.35 -17.70 19.56
CA SER A 228 -6.11 -16.59 18.99
C SER A 228 -6.75 -17.07 17.68
N GLY A 229 -8.03 -17.44 17.76
CA GLY A 229 -8.85 -17.84 16.60
C GLY A 229 -8.93 -16.78 15.50
N THR A 230 -8.64 -15.51 15.83
CA THR A 230 -8.43 -14.39 14.90
C THR A 230 -7.37 -14.66 13.82
N LYS A 231 -6.38 -15.52 14.09
CA LYS A 231 -5.18 -15.72 13.25
C LYS A 231 -5.40 -16.83 12.24
N TYR A 232 -4.58 -17.88 12.25
CA TYR A 232 -4.65 -18.97 11.28
C TYR A 232 -5.98 -19.73 11.27
N LEU A 233 -6.65 -19.86 12.41
CA LEU A 233 -7.92 -20.59 12.48
C LEU A 233 -9.02 -19.89 11.66
N SER A 234 -9.21 -18.57 11.80
CA SER A 234 -10.05 -17.79 10.88
C SER A 234 -9.39 -17.71 9.51
N GLY A 235 -8.23 -17.07 9.41
CA GLY A 235 -7.47 -16.90 8.18
C GLY A 235 -7.94 -15.77 7.26
N HIS A 236 -8.92 -14.95 7.66
CA HIS A 236 -9.58 -14.01 6.73
C HIS A 236 -9.69 -12.55 7.22
N HIS A 237 -9.08 -12.19 8.36
CA HIS A 237 -9.12 -10.83 8.94
C HIS A 237 -10.54 -10.27 9.19
N ASP A 238 -11.53 -11.13 9.39
CA ASP A 238 -12.95 -10.76 9.44
C ASP A 238 -13.65 -11.09 10.77
N LEU A 239 -12.93 -11.62 11.77
CA LEU A 239 -13.47 -11.92 13.10
C LEU A 239 -12.40 -11.84 14.19
N MET A 240 -12.84 -11.71 15.45
CA MET A 240 -12.03 -11.99 16.62
C MET A 240 -12.54 -13.22 17.36
N ALA A 241 -11.62 -14.09 17.78
CA ALA A 241 -11.95 -15.26 18.58
C ALA A 241 -10.75 -15.71 19.41
N GLY A 242 -11.05 -16.41 20.50
CA GLY A 242 -10.11 -17.23 21.25
C GLY A 242 -10.63 -18.66 21.31
N VAL A 243 -9.72 -19.62 21.23
CA VAL A 243 -10.01 -21.06 21.36
C VAL A 243 -9.25 -21.57 22.56
N ILE A 244 -9.89 -22.37 23.41
CA ILE A 244 -9.27 -23.05 24.55
C ILE A 244 -9.56 -24.55 24.38
N VAL A 245 -8.54 -25.40 24.47
CA VAL A 245 -8.68 -26.85 24.45
C VAL A 245 -7.96 -27.50 25.63
N CYS A 246 -8.52 -28.59 26.14
CA CYS A 246 -7.95 -29.38 27.25
C CYS A 246 -8.56 -30.79 27.29
N ASP A 247 -7.89 -31.71 28.00
CA ASP A 247 -8.37 -33.10 28.17
C ASP A 247 -8.90 -33.41 29.58
N ARG A 248 -8.42 -32.65 30.56
CA ARG A 248 -8.72 -32.82 31.97
C ARG A 248 -10.13 -32.31 32.30
N ASP A 249 -10.98 -33.19 32.83
CA ASP A 249 -12.37 -32.87 33.17
C ASP A 249 -12.47 -31.81 34.28
N ASP A 250 -11.54 -31.82 35.25
CA ASP A 250 -11.49 -30.84 36.34
C ASP A 250 -11.15 -29.42 35.85
N ILE A 251 -10.31 -29.31 34.80
CA ILE A 251 -10.00 -28.04 34.14
C ILE A 251 -11.18 -27.59 33.28
N ASN A 252 -11.74 -28.52 32.51
CA ASN A 252 -12.92 -28.28 31.67
C ASN A 252 -14.06 -27.65 32.48
N ASP A 253 -14.41 -28.23 33.62
CA ASP A 253 -15.52 -27.77 34.44
C ASP A 253 -15.30 -26.32 34.93
N GLN A 254 -14.07 -25.98 35.30
CA GLN A 254 -13.71 -24.63 35.73
C GLN A 254 -13.72 -23.61 34.58
N ILE A 255 -13.21 -23.99 33.40
CA ILE A 255 -13.24 -23.15 32.20
C ILE A 255 -14.70 -22.89 31.77
N ALA A 256 -15.52 -23.95 31.69
CA ALA A 256 -16.93 -23.87 31.32
C ALA A 256 -17.71 -22.95 32.27
N PHE A 257 -17.52 -23.16 33.57
CA PHE A 257 -18.13 -22.35 34.62
C PHE A 257 -17.71 -20.88 34.48
N THR A 258 -16.41 -20.63 34.29
CA THR A 258 -15.87 -19.27 34.16
C THR A 258 -16.45 -18.55 32.97
N ILE A 259 -16.41 -19.14 31.76
CA ILE A 259 -16.94 -18.55 30.53
C ILE A 259 -18.41 -18.19 30.69
N ASN A 260 -19.22 -19.10 31.24
CA ASN A 260 -20.65 -18.86 31.44
C ASN A 260 -20.90 -17.74 32.45
N THR A 261 -20.13 -17.72 33.55
CA THR A 261 -20.25 -16.73 34.64
C THR A 261 -19.90 -15.33 34.18
N ILE A 262 -18.79 -15.15 33.45
CA ILE A 262 -18.38 -13.83 32.95
C ILE A 262 -19.10 -13.44 31.65
N GLY A 263 -19.80 -14.38 31.02
CA GLY A 263 -20.59 -14.17 29.81
C GLY A 263 -19.77 -13.96 28.52
N ASN A 264 -18.59 -14.57 28.43
CA ASN A 264 -17.64 -14.32 27.35
C ASN A 264 -17.60 -15.43 26.29
N ALA A 265 -18.77 -15.89 25.85
CA ALA A 265 -18.86 -16.90 24.80
C ALA A 265 -18.83 -16.25 23.40
N LEU A 266 -18.25 -16.94 22.40
CA LEU A 266 -18.23 -16.43 21.02
C LEU A 266 -19.65 -16.30 20.45
N SER A 267 -19.89 -15.27 19.64
CA SER A 267 -21.18 -15.03 19.00
C SER A 267 -21.53 -16.15 18.00
N PRO A 268 -22.80 -16.44 17.72
CA PRO A 268 -23.17 -17.46 16.72
C PRO A 268 -22.64 -17.13 15.31
N GLN A 269 -22.60 -15.86 14.94
CA GLN A 269 -22.09 -15.41 13.63
C GLN A 269 -20.58 -15.64 13.53
N ASP A 270 -19.82 -15.22 14.53
CA ASP A 270 -18.36 -15.43 14.53
C ASP A 270 -18.01 -16.91 14.65
N SER A 271 -18.83 -17.69 15.36
CA SER A 271 -18.69 -19.15 15.42
C SER A 271 -18.84 -19.77 14.03
N PHE A 272 -19.78 -19.29 13.22
CA PHE A 272 -19.94 -19.74 11.85
C PHE A 272 -18.77 -19.31 10.95
N LEU A 273 -18.29 -18.06 11.06
CA LEU A 273 -17.15 -17.58 10.28
C LEU A 273 -15.86 -18.35 10.63
N LEU A 274 -15.62 -18.60 11.92
CA LEU A 274 -14.47 -19.37 12.38
C LEU A 274 -14.55 -20.82 11.89
N LEU A 275 -15.74 -21.44 11.95
CA LEU A 275 -15.97 -22.77 11.38
C LEU A 275 -15.65 -22.80 9.88
N ARG A 276 -16.07 -21.77 9.13
CA ARG A 276 -15.76 -21.64 7.70
C ARG A 276 -14.27 -21.49 7.44
N GLY A 277 -13.57 -20.68 8.24
CA GLY A 277 -12.12 -20.47 8.15
C GLY A 277 -11.31 -21.76 8.38
N VAL A 278 -11.66 -22.51 9.44
CA VAL A 278 -10.98 -23.75 9.85
C VAL A 278 -11.00 -24.82 8.75
N LYS A 279 -12.06 -24.89 7.94
CA LYS A 279 -12.18 -25.86 6.84
C LYS A 279 -11.07 -25.74 5.78
N THR A 280 -10.43 -24.58 5.67
CA THR A 280 -9.34 -24.33 4.72
C THR A 280 -7.97 -24.24 5.38
N LEU A 281 -7.87 -24.50 6.69
CA LEU A 281 -6.65 -24.34 7.48
C LEU A 281 -5.45 -25.08 6.88
N ALA A 282 -5.60 -26.38 6.61
CA ALA A 282 -4.50 -27.19 6.06
C ALA A 282 -3.97 -26.64 4.72
N LEU A 283 -4.87 -26.28 3.81
CA LEU A 283 -4.51 -25.73 2.49
C LEU A 283 -3.77 -24.40 2.60
N ARG A 284 -4.27 -23.51 3.47
CA ARG A 284 -3.64 -22.20 3.70
C ARG A 284 -2.27 -22.38 4.34
N MET A 285 -2.17 -23.18 5.40
CA MET A 285 -0.90 -23.39 6.10
C MET A 285 0.16 -24.05 5.23
N ASP A 286 -0.18 -25.02 4.38
CA ASP A 286 0.77 -25.63 3.45
C ASP A 286 1.36 -24.58 2.49
N LYS A 287 0.50 -23.78 1.86
CA LYS A 287 0.92 -22.71 0.94
C LYS A 287 1.72 -21.63 1.65
N GLN A 288 1.26 -21.18 2.83
CA GLN A 288 1.93 -20.14 3.62
C GLN A 288 3.31 -20.59 4.08
N GLN A 289 3.48 -21.83 4.56
CA GLN A 289 4.78 -22.37 4.95
C GLN A 289 5.74 -22.52 3.77
N ALA A 290 5.24 -22.98 2.62
CA ALA A 290 6.04 -23.09 1.41
C ALA A 290 6.57 -21.72 0.95
N SER A 291 5.70 -20.70 0.93
CA SER A 291 6.11 -19.33 0.62
C SER A 291 7.05 -18.74 1.68
N ALA A 292 6.76 -18.94 2.96
CA ALA A 292 7.58 -18.41 4.07
C ALA A 292 9.00 -18.97 4.07
N ARG A 293 9.17 -20.26 3.75
CA ARG A 293 10.49 -20.85 3.58
C ARG A 293 11.32 -20.14 2.51
N ARG A 294 10.72 -19.86 1.35
CA ARG A 294 11.40 -19.15 0.25
C ARG A 294 11.81 -17.74 0.67
N VAL A 295 10.93 -17.02 1.35
CA VAL A 295 11.20 -15.67 1.88
C VAL A 295 12.32 -15.69 2.93
N ALA A 296 12.29 -16.65 3.86
CA ALA A 296 13.32 -16.80 4.87
C ALA A 296 14.69 -17.14 4.26
N GLU A 297 14.74 -18.07 3.30
CA GLU A 297 15.95 -18.44 2.57
C GLU A 297 16.53 -17.26 1.78
N PHE A 298 15.67 -16.48 1.13
CA PHE A 298 16.07 -15.25 0.43
C PHE A 298 16.71 -14.22 1.36
N LEU A 299 16.06 -13.89 2.49
CA LEU A 299 16.59 -12.94 3.47
C LEU A 299 17.90 -13.42 4.10
N TYR A 300 17.96 -14.71 4.42
CA TYR A 300 19.16 -15.34 4.97
C TYR A 300 20.32 -15.29 3.96
N ALA A 301 20.07 -15.62 2.69
CA ALA A 301 21.05 -15.56 1.62
C ALA A 301 21.53 -14.13 1.32
N ALA A 302 20.65 -13.14 1.49
CA ALA A 302 21.00 -11.72 1.37
C ALA A 302 21.89 -11.22 2.53
N GLY A 303 22.02 -11.97 3.62
CA GLY A 303 22.90 -11.65 4.75
C GLY A 303 22.20 -10.98 5.94
N PHE A 304 20.87 -11.01 5.99
CA PHE A 304 20.12 -10.57 7.17
C PHE A 304 20.17 -11.63 8.27
N LYS A 305 20.12 -11.17 9.53
CA LYS A 305 19.89 -12.07 10.65
C LYS A 305 18.41 -12.41 10.69
N THR A 306 18.06 -13.56 10.12
CA THR A 306 16.68 -14.01 9.94
C THR A 306 16.30 -15.04 11.00
N HIS A 307 15.20 -14.77 11.70
CA HIS A 307 14.56 -15.66 12.66
C HIS A 307 13.42 -16.41 11.95
N TYR A 308 13.67 -17.67 11.64
CA TYR A 308 12.67 -18.58 11.11
C TYR A 308 13.03 -20.03 11.51
N PRO A 309 12.15 -20.79 12.20
CA PRO A 309 12.44 -22.15 12.65
C PRO A 309 12.82 -23.12 11.53
N GLY A 310 12.43 -22.82 10.29
CA GLY A 310 12.78 -23.62 9.11
C GLY A 310 14.23 -23.48 8.65
N LEU A 311 14.96 -22.44 9.07
CA LEU A 311 16.35 -22.21 8.67
C LEU A 311 17.31 -23.10 9.47
N ALA A 312 18.30 -23.71 8.79
CA ALA A 312 19.28 -24.60 9.42
C ALA A 312 20.06 -23.95 10.58
N SER A 313 20.25 -22.62 10.54
CA SER A 313 20.97 -21.86 11.56
C SER A 313 20.09 -21.40 12.73
N HIS A 314 18.79 -21.71 12.74
CA HIS A 314 17.88 -21.21 13.76
C HIS A 314 18.14 -21.87 15.12
N PRO A 315 18.33 -21.10 16.21
CA PRO A 315 18.45 -21.66 17.56
C PRO A 315 17.23 -22.49 17.95
N GLY A 316 17.45 -23.71 18.43
CA GLY A 316 16.37 -24.63 18.83
C GLY A 316 15.61 -25.27 17.66
N LYS A 317 16.14 -25.23 16.43
CA LYS A 317 15.53 -25.89 15.27
C LYS A 317 15.31 -27.39 15.49
N ASP A 318 16.29 -28.08 16.07
CA ASP A 318 16.22 -29.51 16.36
C ASP A 318 15.09 -29.84 17.35
N ILE A 319 14.88 -28.97 18.34
CA ILE A 319 13.74 -29.05 19.25
C ILE A 319 12.44 -28.79 18.47
N HIS A 320 12.39 -27.73 17.66
CA HIS A 320 11.20 -27.39 16.87
C HIS A 320 10.77 -28.53 15.94
N ASP A 321 11.71 -29.11 15.19
CA ASP A 321 11.44 -30.23 14.26
C ASP A 321 10.95 -31.50 14.99
N ARG A 322 11.26 -31.65 16.28
CA ARG A 322 10.74 -32.76 17.11
C ARG A 322 9.30 -32.48 17.58
N LEU A 323 8.97 -31.21 17.84
CA LEU A 323 7.72 -30.80 18.46
C LEU A 323 6.66 -30.32 17.46
N ALA A 324 7.01 -30.10 16.19
CA ALA A 324 6.10 -29.57 15.17
C ALA A 324 6.29 -30.22 13.79
N ASP A 325 5.21 -30.33 13.04
CA ASP A 325 5.16 -30.89 11.68
C ASP A 325 5.61 -29.90 10.59
N GLY A 326 5.97 -28.68 10.96
CA GLY A 326 6.46 -27.66 10.04
C GLY A 326 6.92 -26.37 10.73
N PRO A 327 7.59 -25.46 9.99
CA PRO A 327 8.19 -24.24 10.54
C PRO A 327 7.22 -23.06 10.75
N GLY A 328 5.97 -23.15 10.28
CA GLY A 328 5.04 -22.03 10.32
C GLY A 328 5.31 -20.97 9.24
N ALA A 329 4.57 -19.86 9.30
CA ALA A 329 4.58 -18.85 8.23
C ALA A 329 4.76 -17.39 8.71
N VAL A 330 5.17 -17.22 9.97
CA VAL A 330 5.71 -15.96 10.46
C VAL A 330 7.23 -16.08 10.48
N LEU A 331 7.92 -15.01 10.12
CA LEU A 331 9.37 -14.87 10.24
C LEU A 331 9.71 -13.43 10.61
N SER A 332 10.89 -13.21 11.15
CA SER A 332 11.39 -11.86 11.39
C SER A 332 12.86 -11.73 11.01
N PHE A 333 13.34 -10.51 10.78
CA PHE A 333 14.75 -10.27 10.49
C PHE A 333 15.21 -8.91 11.03
N GLU A 334 16.49 -8.83 11.34
CA GLU A 334 17.16 -7.63 11.87
C GLU A 334 18.01 -6.98 10.76
N THR A 335 17.88 -5.66 10.62
CA THR A 335 18.58 -4.86 9.61
C THR A 335 19.85 -4.20 10.17
N GLY A 336 19.97 -4.11 11.49
CA GLY A 336 20.99 -3.38 12.23
C GLY A 336 20.71 -1.88 12.39
N ASP A 337 19.66 -1.37 11.76
CA ASP A 337 19.33 0.06 11.72
C ASP A 337 17.81 0.27 11.68
N LYS A 338 17.27 1.00 12.67
CA LYS A 338 15.82 1.22 12.79
C LYS A 338 15.30 2.04 11.61
N GLU A 339 16.01 3.08 11.22
CA GLU A 339 15.64 3.96 10.12
C GLU A 339 15.66 3.20 8.79
N LEU A 340 16.63 2.28 8.59
CA LEU A 340 16.62 1.36 7.47
C LEU A 340 15.39 0.45 7.48
N SER A 341 15.01 -0.06 8.65
CA SER A 341 13.80 -0.88 8.76
C SER A 341 12.54 -0.11 8.40
N GLU A 342 12.41 1.14 8.84
CA GLU A 342 11.28 2.01 8.48
C GLU A 342 11.21 2.22 6.96
N ARG A 343 12.35 2.45 6.30
CA ARG A 343 12.42 2.56 4.84
C ARG A 343 12.01 1.28 4.13
N ILE A 344 12.50 0.11 4.56
CA ILE A 344 12.12 -1.19 3.97
C ILE A 344 10.62 -1.41 4.09
N VAL A 345 10.06 -1.22 5.30
CA VAL A 345 8.62 -1.39 5.54
C VAL A 345 7.79 -0.41 4.71
N GLY A 346 8.21 0.85 4.60
CA GLY A 346 7.54 1.87 3.79
C GLY A 346 7.68 1.68 2.28
N ALA A 347 8.66 0.90 1.81
CA ALA A 347 8.91 0.64 0.39
C ALA A 347 8.10 -0.56 -0.16
N ALA A 348 7.67 -1.51 0.68
CA ALA A 348 6.85 -2.62 0.24
C ALA A 348 5.48 -2.17 -0.31
N ARG A 349 4.95 -2.87 -1.33
CA ARG A 349 3.69 -2.52 -1.99
C ARG A 349 2.66 -3.65 -1.94
N LEU A 350 3.13 -4.89 -2.02
CA LEU A 350 2.32 -6.09 -1.87
C LEU A 350 2.16 -6.48 -0.39
N TRP A 351 3.23 -6.32 0.41
CA TRP A 351 3.15 -6.54 1.85
C TRP A 351 2.36 -5.43 2.53
N GLY A 352 1.18 -5.76 3.07
CA GLY A 352 0.36 -4.78 3.78
C GLY A 352 1.00 -4.36 5.11
N ILE A 353 1.16 -3.05 5.32
CA ILE A 353 1.64 -2.52 6.60
C ILE A 353 0.52 -2.62 7.63
N SER A 354 0.53 -3.68 8.45
CA SER A 354 -0.48 -3.89 9.47
C SER A 354 0.03 -4.74 10.62
N VAL A 355 -0.63 -4.59 11.77
CA VAL A 355 -0.52 -5.54 12.89
C VAL A 355 -1.36 -6.79 12.59
N SER A 356 -1.23 -7.82 13.44
CA SER A 356 -1.79 -9.17 13.22
C SER A 356 -0.98 -10.05 12.27
N PHE A 357 -1.45 -11.29 12.07
CA PHE A 357 -0.87 -12.31 11.19
C PHE A 357 -1.89 -13.44 10.97
N GLY A 358 -1.56 -14.36 10.07
CA GLY A 358 -2.27 -15.62 9.88
C GLY A 358 -3.43 -15.60 8.89
N ALA A 359 -3.67 -14.46 8.24
CA ALA A 359 -4.62 -14.38 7.14
C ALA A 359 -4.02 -14.76 5.79
N VAL A 360 -4.88 -14.80 4.77
CA VAL A 360 -4.51 -15.10 3.39
C VAL A 360 -3.62 -14.04 2.74
N ASN A 361 -3.63 -12.80 3.23
CA ASN A 361 -2.78 -11.73 2.69
C ASN A 361 -1.52 -11.52 3.55
N SER A 362 -0.42 -11.19 2.88
CA SER A 362 0.90 -10.98 3.46
C SER A 362 1.00 -9.64 4.16
N LEU A 363 1.65 -9.61 5.33
CA LEU A 363 1.82 -8.41 6.15
C LEU A 363 3.29 -8.18 6.50
N ILE A 364 3.68 -6.91 6.56
CA ILE A 364 4.98 -6.43 7.03
C ILE A 364 4.76 -5.44 8.18
N SER A 365 5.60 -5.51 9.22
CA SER A 365 5.45 -4.63 10.39
C SER A 365 6.77 -4.47 11.15
N MET A 366 6.90 -3.34 11.86
CA MET A 366 7.95 -3.13 12.86
C MET A 366 7.35 -3.25 14.27
N PRO A 367 7.68 -4.29 15.04
CA PRO A 367 7.14 -4.48 16.37
C PRO A 367 7.35 -3.27 17.30
N CYS A 368 8.51 -2.62 17.26
CA CYS A 368 8.85 -1.47 18.11
C CYS A 368 7.97 -0.23 17.88
N LEU A 369 7.47 -0.01 16.65
CA LEU A 369 6.63 1.13 16.27
C LEU A 369 5.14 0.81 16.26
N MET A 370 4.79 -0.48 16.24
CA MET A 370 3.41 -0.93 16.08
C MET A 370 2.97 -1.79 17.27
N SER A 371 3.10 -3.13 17.17
CA SER A 371 2.51 -4.07 18.14
C SER A 371 3.07 -3.96 19.57
N HIS A 372 4.31 -3.48 19.73
CA HIS A 372 5.01 -3.33 21.00
C HIS A 372 5.32 -1.85 21.32
N ALA A 373 4.72 -0.90 20.59
CA ALA A 373 4.94 0.53 20.80
C ALA A 373 4.58 1.01 22.21
N SER A 374 3.62 0.36 22.86
CA SER A 374 3.18 0.68 24.23
C SER A 374 4.18 0.27 25.32
N ILE A 375 5.20 -0.52 25.01
CA ILE A 375 6.27 -0.91 25.94
C ILE A 375 7.37 0.15 25.83
N SER A 376 7.85 0.71 26.94
CA SER A 376 8.93 1.72 26.88
C SER A 376 10.20 1.17 26.24
N ALA A 377 10.97 2.02 25.56
CA ALA A 377 12.22 1.62 24.89
C ALA A 377 13.21 0.95 25.86
N ALA A 378 13.31 1.45 27.11
CA ALA A 378 14.14 0.82 28.15
C ALA A 378 13.68 -0.60 28.49
N THR A 379 12.38 -0.84 28.58
CA THR A 379 11.82 -2.18 28.85
C THR A 379 11.97 -3.10 27.63
N ARG A 380 11.86 -2.59 26.39
CA ARG A 380 12.13 -3.37 25.18
C ARG A 380 13.59 -3.81 25.10
N ALA A 381 14.52 -2.89 25.36
CA ALA A 381 15.95 -3.17 25.42
C ALA A 381 16.28 -4.19 26.51
N ALA A 382 15.71 -4.05 27.71
CA ALA A 382 15.89 -5.01 28.81
C ALA A 382 15.36 -6.42 28.48
N ARG A 383 14.39 -6.53 27.57
CA ARG A 383 13.82 -7.79 27.08
C ARG A 383 14.52 -8.32 25.82
N GLY A 384 15.56 -7.63 25.33
CA GLY A 384 16.27 -8.02 24.12
C GLY A 384 15.45 -7.92 22.84
N LEU A 385 14.43 -7.06 22.80
CA LEU A 385 13.64 -6.80 21.58
C LEU A 385 14.38 -5.77 20.70
N PRO A 386 14.88 -6.14 19.50
CA PRO A 386 15.59 -5.21 18.63
C PRO A 386 14.66 -4.13 18.08
N GLU A 387 15.12 -2.88 18.06
CA GLU A 387 14.37 -1.73 17.52
C GLU A 387 14.31 -1.74 15.99
N ASP A 388 15.21 -2.48 15.35
CA ASP A 388 15.36 -2.65 13.91
C ASP A 388 14.65 -3.92 13.38
N LEU A 389 13.96 -4.66 14.24
CA LEU A 389 13.30 -5.91 13.87
C LEU A 389 12.12 -5.64 12.91
N ILE A 390 12.12 -6.33 11.77
CA ILE A 390 10.97 -6.41 10.86
C ILE A 390 10.33 -7.79 11.00
N ARG A 391 9.01 -7.84 11.16
CA ARG A 391 8.23 -9.08 11.16
C ARG A 391 7.44 -9.20 9.88
N LEU A 392 7.59 -10.33 9.19
CA LEU A 392 6.83 -10.72 8.01
C LEU A 392 5.86 -11.84 8.35
N CYS A 393 4.61 -11.68 7.92
CA CYS A 393 3.56 -12.67 8.07
C CYS A 393 3.13 -13.08 6.67
N VAL A 394 3.53 -14.28 6.24
CA VAL A 394 3.40 -14.69 4.84
C VAL A 394 2.00 -15.26 4.57
N GLY A 395 1.35 -14.71 3.55
CA GLY A 395 0.04 -15.11 3.04
C GLY A 395 0.13 -16.21 1.98
N ILE A 396 -0.94 -16.33 1.18
CA ILE A 396 -1.07 -17.36 0.14
C ILE A 396 -0.88 -16.81 -1.28
N GLU A 397 -0.36 -15.59 -1.43
CA GLU A 397 -0.02 -15.00 -2.72
C GLU A 397 1.01 -15.86 -3.49
N ASP A 398 1.27 -15.48 -4.74
CA ASP A 398 2.40 -16.04 -5.44
C ASP A 398 3.70 -15.68 -4.71
N ALA A 399 4.55 -16.67 -4.47
CA ALA A 399 5.77 -16.47 -3.72
C ALA A 399 6.80 -15.68 -4.53
N ASP A 400 6.73 -15.74 -5.87
CA ASP A 400 7.60 -14.96 -6.74
C ASP A 400 7.25 -13.46 -6.63
N ASP A 401 5.96 -13.11 -6.59
CA ASP A 401 5.51 -11.73 -6.40
C ASP A 401 5.90 -11.18 -5.01
N LEU A 402 5.77 -12.00 -3.96
CA LEU A 402 6.18 -11.63 -2.61
C LEU A 402 7.68 -11.38 -2.49
N LEU A 403 8.50 -12.22 -3.15
CA LEU A 403 9.94 -12.05 -3.21
C LEU A 403 10.32 -10.83 -4.05
N ASP A 404 9.68 -10.60 -5.20
CA ASP A 404 9.95 -9.47 -6.09
C ASP A 404 9.66 -8.13 -5.39
N ASP A 405 8.52 -8.03 -4.69
CA ASP A 405 8.18 -6.84 -3.91
C ASP A 405 9.13 -6.63 -2.72
N LEU A 406 9.51 -7.71 -2.01
CA LEU A 406 10.44 -7.62 -0.89
C LEU A 406 11.86 -7.26 -1.34
N GLU A 407 12.35 -7.86 -2.42
CA GLU A 407 13.64 -7.53 -3.04
C GLU A 407 13.65 -6.06 -3.48
N SER A 408 12.59 -5.61 -4.16
CA SER A 408 12.44 -4.22 -4.56
C SER A 408 12.47 -3.28 -3.36
N ALA A 409 11.75 -3.61 -2.29
CA ALA A 409 11.74 -2.82 -1.06
C ALA A 409 13.12 -2.77 -0.37
N LEU A 410 13.86 -3.88 -0.35
CA LEU A 410 15.21 -3.94 0.20
C LEU A 410 16.21 -3.11 -0.63
N ILE A 411 16.08 -3.12 -1.95
CA ILE A 411 16.91 -2.32 -2.86
C ILE A 411 16.57 -0.83 -2.72
N GLU A 412 15.29 -0.46 -2.75
CA GLU A 412 14.81 0.94 -2.62
C GLU A 412 15.25 1.55 -1.30
N ALA A 413 15.23 0.78 -0.21
CA ALA A 413 15.67 1.24 1.11
C ALA A 413 17.19 1.34 1.29
N GLY A 414 17.98 0.83 0.33
CA GLY A 414 19.44 0.75 0.39
C GLY A 414 19.98 -0.40 1.24
N ALA A 415 19.16 -1.42 1.54
CA ALA A 415 19.52 -2.52 2.42
C ALA A 415 20.42 -3.57 1.75
N VAL A 416 20.24 -3.77 0.44
CA VAL A 416 20.99 -4.74 -0.38
C VAL A 416 21.36 -4.12 -1.72
N ARG A 417 22.42 -4.64 -2.34
CA ARG A 417 22.85 -4.29 -3.69
C ARG A 417 23.08 -5.53 -4.57
N PRO A 418 22.86 -5.47 -5.90
CA PRO A 418 23.25 -6.54 -6.81
C PRO A 418 24.77 -6.72 -6.88
N VAL A 419 25.26 -7.95 -6.74
CA VAL A 419 26.67 -8.30 -6.99
C VAL A 419 26.83 -8.64 -8.47
N LEU A 420 27.42 -7.72 -9.24
CA LEU A 420 27.76 -7.94 -10.64
C LEU A 420 28.74 -9.12 -10.77
N SER A 421 28.29 -10.23 -11.38
CA SER A 421 29.19 -11.31 -11.73
C SER A 421 30.14 -10.86 -12.85
N LYS A 422 31.44 -11.14 -12.73
CA LYS A 422 32.52 -10.61 -13.61
C LYS A 422 32.46 -11.06 -15.09
N LEU A 423 31.38 -11.68 -15.56
CA LEU A 423 31.28 -12.31 -16.88
C LEU A 423 29.88 -12.16 -17.51
N ALA A 424 29.34 -10.95 -17.60
CA ALA A 424 28.30 -10.61 -18.57
C ALA A 424 28.25 -9.08 -18.78
N GLY A 425 27.76 -8.62 -19.93
CA GLY A 425 27.70 -7.21 -20.31
C GLY A 425 26.77 -6.33 -19.43
N PRO A 426 26.38 -5.13 -19.87
CA PRO A 426 25.70 -4.11 -19.06
C PRO A 426 24.21 -4.39 -18.84
N ILE A 427 23.84 -5.66 -18.63
CA ILE A 427 22.49 -6.11 -18.30
C ILE A 427 22.64 -6.90 -17.00
N ILE A 428 22.08 -6.38 -15.91
CA ILE A 428 21.89 -7.15 -14.67
C ILE A 428 20.75 -8.13 -15.00
N GLU A 429 21.07 -9.40 -15.24
CA GLU A 429 20.06 -10.45 -15.35
C GLU A 429 19.57 -10.82 -13.94
N ARG A 430 18.25 -10.96 -13.75
CA ARG A 430 17.65 -11.45 -12.49
C ARG A 430 18.23 -12.84 -12.21
N GLY A 431 19.13 -12.92 -11.22
CA GLY A 431 19.95 -14.10 -10.92
C GLY A 431 21.30 -13.79 -10.27
N ASP A 432 21.75 -12.52 -10.31
CA ASP A 432 22.96 -12.08 -9.60
C ASP A 432 22.77 -12.13 -8.07
N LYS A 433 23.83 -12.50 -7.32
CA LYS A 433 23.78 -12.59 -5.85
C LYS A 433 23.53 -11.20 -5.26
N LEU A 434 22.64 -11.06 -4.28
CA LEU A 434 22.49 -9.83 -3.50
C LEU A 434 23.50 -9.83 -2.34
N GLU A 435 24.09 -8.67 -2.05
CA GLU A 435 24.96 -8.46 -0.88
C GLU A 435 24.34 -7.39 0.03
N ARG A 436 24.23 -7.70 1.33
CA ARG A 436 23.82 -6.74 2.36
C ARG A 436 24.83 -5.61 2.49
N VAL A 437 24.33 -4.39 2.58
CA VAL A 437 25.14 -3.20 2.89
C VAL A 437 25.41 -3.18 4.41
N PRO A 438 26.68 -3.20 4.88
CA PRO A 438 26.99 -3.27 6.31
C PRO A 438 26.49 -2.05 7.10
N ALA A 439 25.87 -2.29 8.26
CA ALA A 439 25.44 -1.23 9.17
C ALA A 439 26.68 -0.50 9.75
N GLY A 440 26.78 0.80 9.47
CA GLY A 440 27.88 1.67 9.92
C GLY A 440 28.85 2.15 8.82
N GLU A 441 28.71 1.70 7.57
CA GLU A 441 29.39 2.36 6.44
C GLU A 441 28.78 3.74 6.09
N ASP A 442 27.62 4.07 6.66
CA ASP A 442 27.00 5.40 6.59
C ASP A 442 27.73 6.49 7.39
N GLN A 443 28.78 6.15 8.15
CA GLN A 443 29.61 7.14 8.84
C GLN A 443 31.09 6.78 8.85
N LYS A 444 31.72 6.69 7.67
CA LYS A 444 33.16 6.94 7.46
C LYS A 444 33.56 6.79 5.98
N ILE A 445 32.93 7.56 5.09
CA ILE A 445 33.59 7.86 3.81
C ILE A 445 34.67 8.90 4.12
N LYS A 446 35.86 8.42 4.51
CA LYS A 446 37.08 9.21 4.31
C LYS A 446 37.13 9.56 2.84
N HIS A 447 37.39 10.83 2.54
CA HIS A 447 37.77 11.30 1.21
C HIS A 447 38.77 10.33 0.55
N VAL A 448 38.24 9.39 -0.23
CA VAL A 448 38.97 8.81 -1.33
C VAL A 448 38.75 9.80 -2.45
N GLN A 449 39.82 10.49 -2.83
CA GLN A 449 39.82 11.31 -4.04
C GLN A 449 39.20 10.47 -5.16
N PRO A 450 38.16 10.96 -5.85
CA PRO A 450 37.57 10.20 -6.93
C PRO A 450 38.62 10.06 -8.02
N GLN A 451 39.18 8.86 -8.17
CA GLN A 451 39.76 8.49 -9.45
C GLN A 451 38.59 8.39 -10.42
N THR A 452 38.53 9.40 -11.28
CA THR A 452 37.72 9.53 -12.47
C THR A 452 37.74 8.23 -13.28
N GLN A 453 36.73 7.39 -13.09
CA GLN A 453 36.27 6.49 -14.13
C GLN A 453 34.85 6.88 -14.51
N MET A 454 34.71 7.38 -15.73
CA MET A 454 33.44 7.78 -16.31
C MET A 454 32.50 6.57 -16.41
N PRO A 455 31.25 6.67 -15.93
CA PRO A 455 30.28 5.61 -16.10
C PRO A 455 29.96 5.41 -17.59
N ALA A 456 29.67 4.16 -17.96
CA ALA A 456 29.27 3.79 -19.31
C ALA A 456 28.02 4.57 -19.77
N VAL A 457 28.05 5.03 -21.02
CA VAL A 457 27.02 5.87 -21.67
C VAL A 457 25.64 5.20 -21.57
N GLY A 458 24.71 5.83 -20.83
CA GLY A 458 23.31 5.39 -20.72
C GLY A 458 22.52 5.51 -22.04
N PRO A 459 21.27 5.05 -22.11
CA PRO A 459 20.43 5.23 -23.29
C PRO A 459 19.87 6.67 -23.40
N ASN A 460 19.54 7.11 -24.61
CA ASN A 460 18.73 8.32 -24.82
C ASN A 460 17.31 8.09 -24.27
N LEU A 461 16.73 9.09 -23.62
CA LEU A 461 15.39 9.05 -23.04
C LEU A 461 14.52 10.18 -23.55
N ILE A 462 13.24 9.87 -23.80
CA ILE A 462 12.20 10.87 -24.07
C ILE A 462 11.18 10.79 -22.94
N VAL A 463 10.91 11.91 -22.28
CA VAL A 463 9.84 12.05 -21.28
C VAL A 463 8.83 13.08 -21.75
N SER A 464 7.61 13.02 -21.27
CA SER A 464 6.62 14.07 -21.47
C SER A 464 5.76 14.30 -20.25
N ALA A 465 5.23 15.51 -20.07
CA ALA A 465 4.23 15.79 -19.05
C ALA A 465 3.12 16.67 -19.65
N PRO A 466 1.84 16.42 -19.37
CA PRO A 466 0.75 17.29 -19.79
C PRO A 466 0.79 18.65 -19.10
N GLY A 467 0.13 19.63 -19.72
CA GLY A 467 -0.29 20.84 -19.03
C GLY A 467 -1.50 20.58 -18.13
N LYS A 468 -2.04 21.65 -17.58
CA LYS A 468 -3.22 21.62 -16.71
C LYS A 468 -4.18 22.74 -17.03
N VAL A 469 -5.45 22.51 -16.70
CA VAL A 469 -6.49 23.53 -16.72
C VAL A 469 -7.32 23.47 -15.45
N ILE A 470 -7.81 24.62 -14.98
CA ILE A 470 -8.84 24.63 -13.94
C ILE A 470 -10.19 24.52 -14.67
N LEU A 471 -10.95 23.48 -14.33
CA LEU A 471 -12.29 23.27 -14.83
C LEU A 471 -13.31 24.05 -14.00
N PHE A 472 -13.19 24.03 -12.67
CA PHE A 472 -14.10 24.75 -11.77
C PHE A 472 -13.36 25.20 -10.50
N GLY A 473 -13.89 26.22 -9.81
CA GLY A 473 -13.30 26.76 -8.58
C GLY A 473 -12.15 27.75 -8.81
N GLU A 474 -12.09 28.36 -10.00
CA GLU A 474 -11.16 29.46 -10.28
C GLU A 474 -11.31 30.59 -9.26
N HIS A 475 -10.19 31.14 -8.77
CA HIS A 475 -10.11 32.18 -7.71
C HIS A 475 -10.65 31.79 -6.35
N ALA A 476 -11.71 31.01 -6.28
CA ALA A 476 -12.37 30.63 -5.05
C ALA A 476 -11.45 29.76 -4.16
N VAL A 477 -10.49 29.04 -4.76
CA VAL A 477 -9.54 28.18 -4.05
C VAL A 477 -8.70 28.90 -3.00
N VAL A 478 -8.35 30.17 -3.23
CA VAL A 478 -7.58 30.96 -2.27
C VAL A 478 -8.41 31.37 -1.05
N HIS A 479 -9.73 31.24 -1.16
CA HIS A 479 -10.72 31.52 -0.13
C HIS A 479 -11.30 30.26 0.51
N GLY A 480 -10.72 29.08 0.26
CA GLY A 480 -11.11 27.81 0.88
C GLY A 480 -12.18 27.02 0.12
N VAL A 481 -12.52 27.44 -1.10
CA VAL A 481 -13.42 26.68 -2.00
C VAL A 481 -12.63 25.60 -2.74
N THR A 482 -13.31 24.54 -3.15
CA THR A 482 -12.73 23.42 -3.90
C THR A 482 -12.50 23.81 -5.35
N ALA A 483 -11.30 23.56 -5.87
CA ALA A 483 -10.98 23.67 -7.29
C ALA A 483 -10.87 22.29 -7.92
N ILE A 484 -11.46 22.13 -9.10
CA ILE A 484 -11.29 20.95 -9.94
C ILE A 484 -10.31 21.31 -11.04
N ALA A 485 -9.15 20.68 -11.04
CA ALA A 485 -8.12 20.83 -12.06
C ALA A 485 -7.95 19.54 -12.83
N ALA A 486 -7.67 19.63 -14.13
CA ALA A 486 -7.52 18.46 -14.99
C ALA A 486 -6.36 18.63 -15.97
N SER A 487 -5.74 17.52 -16.31
CA SER A 487 -4.64 17.47 -17.27
C SER A 487 -5.15 17.75 -18.68
N ILE A 488 -4.33 18.40 -19.50
CA ILE A 488 -4.63 18.62 -20.93
C ILE A 488 -3.61 17.88 -21.79
N ASP A 489 -4.04 17.36 -22.93
CA ASP A 489 -3.18 16.57 -23.83
C ASP A 489 -2.16 17.40 -24.65
N LEU A 490 -1.99 18.68 -24.31
CA LEU A 490 -0.85 19.49 -24.74
C LEU A 490 0.29 19.25 -23.74
N ARG A 491 1.48 18.87 -24.23
CA ARG A 491 2.57 18.35 -23.38
C ARG A 491 3.89 19.09 -23.61
N CYS A 492 4.72 19.15 -22.57
CA CYS A 492 6.16 19.34 -22.76
C CYS A 492 6.82 18.00 -23.05
N TYR A 493 7.88 18.03 -23.85
CA TYR A 493 8.70 16.88 -24.21
C TYR A 493 10.15 17.15 -23.81
N GLY A 494 10.71 16.28 -22.99
CA GLY A 494 12.11 16.32 -22.57
C GLY A 494 12.91 15.23 -23.26
N PHE A 495 13.99 15.59 -23.93
CA PHE A 495 14.97 14.66 -24.49
C PHE A 495 16.24 14.69 -23.63
N SER A 496 16.66 13.54 -23.14
CA SER A 496 17.91 13.39 -22.39
C SER A 496 18.89 12.50 -23.13
N SER A 497 20.12 12.96 -23.29
CA SER A 497 21.20 12.24 -23.97
C SER A 497 22.49 12.27 -23.14
N PRO A 498 23.12 11.13 -22.86
CA PRO A 498 24.33 11.08 -22.06
C PRO A 498 25.53 11.71 -22.75
N ARG A 499 26.46 12.24 -21.94
CA ARG A 499 27.70 12.88 -22.38
C ARG A 499 28.91 12.16 -21.82
N SER A 500 30.04 12.30 -22.52
CA SER A 500 31.33 11.71 -22.12
C SER A 500 32.39 12.76 -21.73
N ASP A 501 32.01 14.01 -21.53
CA ASP A 501 32.93 15.14 -21.27
C ASP A 501 32.80 15.72 -19.85
N GLY A 502 32.03 15.09 -18.98
CA GLY A 502 31.84 15.55 -17.59
C GLY A 502 30.95 16.80 -17.45
N LEU A 503 30.28 17.22 -18.54
CA LEU A 503 29.37 18.37 -18.51
C LEU A 503 27.92 17.93 -18.30
N VAL A 504 27.13 18.82 -17.70
CA VAL A 504 25.67 18.77 -17.73
C VAL A 504 25.16 19.97 -18.52
N SER A 505 24.21 19.77 -19.44
CA SER A 505 23.70 20.84 -20.32
C SER A 505 22.19 20.92 -20.28
N LEU A 506 21.67 22.15 -20.36
CA LEU A 506 20.25 22.44 -20.52
C LEU A 506 20.04 23.29 -21.77
N VAL A 507 19.11 22.88 -22.62
CA VAL A 507 18.71 23.58 -23.84
C VAL A 507 17.19 23.78 -23.81
N LEU A 508 16.75 25.04 -23.93
CA LEU A 508 15.36 25.47 -23.93
C LEU A 508 15.08 26.30 -25.20
N PRO A 509 14.90 25.66 -26.38
CA PRO A 509 14.71 26.37 -27.63
C PRO A 509 13.51 27.33 -27.61
N ASP A 510 12.45 26.95 -26.91
CA ASP A 510 11.20 27.72 -26.83
C ASP A 510 11.25 28.86 -25.78
N VAL A 511 12.33 28.96 -24.97
CA VAL A 511 12.50 30.01 -23.95
C VAL A 511 13.80 30.77 -24.21
N GLY A 512 13.69 31.84 -25.00
CA GLY A 512 14.83 32.73 -25.31
C GLY A 512 16.00 32.04 -26.05
N GLY A 513 15.80 30.82 -26.57
CA GLY A 513 16.86 30.03 -27.19
C GLY A 513 17.97 29.65 -26.21
N PHE A 514 17.66 29.53 -24.91
CA PHE A 514 18.66 29.29 -23.87
C PHE A 514 19.39 27.97 -24.11
N SER A 515 20.72 28.00 -24.07
CA SER A 515 21.58 26.82 -24.17
C SER A 515 22.83 27.05 -23.34
N HIS A 516 23.06 26.19 -22.36
CA HIS A 516 24.25 26.28 -21.52
C HIS A 516 24.73 24.91 -21.04
N ALA A 517 26.04 24.79 -20.82
CA ALA A 517 26.69 23.60 -20.29
C ALA A 517 27.58 23.96 -19.10
N TRP A 518 27.38 23.27 -17.97
CA TRP A 518 28.15 23.44 -16.75
C TRP A 518 29.10 22.26 -16.55
N SER A 519 30.31 22.53 -16.08
CA SER A 519 31.17 21.47 -15.57
C SER A 519 30.59 20.97 -14.25
N ILE A 520 30.31 19.67 -14.17
CA ILE A 520 29.71 19.04 -12.99
C ILE A 520 30.57 19.32 -11.75
N ASP A 521 31.89 19.28 -11.86
CA ASP A 521 32.81 19.49 -10.74
C ASP A 521 32.83 20.95 -10.25
N SER A 522 32.39 21.90 -11.08
CA SER A 522 32.34 23.33 -10.74
C SER A 522 31.02 23.78 -10.09
N LEU A 523 30.03 22.89 -10.01
CA LEU A 523 28.75 23.20 -9.37
C LEU A 523 28.91 23.36 -7.84
N PRO A 524 28.08 24.18 -7.19
CA PRO A 524 28.20 24.50 -5.76
C PRO A 524 27.67 23.37 -4.85
N TRP A 525 28.28 22.18 -4.92
CA TRP A 525 27.88 20.99 -4.15
C TRP A 525 27.87 21.22 -2.63
N GLU A 526 28.86 21.97 -2.12
CA GLU A 526 29.04 22.28 -0.70
C GLU A 526 27.96 23.22 -0.14
N SER A 527 27.25 23.94 -1.02
CA SER A 527 26.14 24.81 -0.62
C SER A 527 24.85 24.05 -0.36
N SER A 528 24.82 22.74 -0.63
CA SER A 528 23.66 21.91 -0.36
C SER A 528 23.76 21.17 0.97
N THR A 529 22.71 21.24 1.77
CA THR A 529 22.59 20.52 3.04
C THR A 529 21.97 19.12 2.83
N PRO A 530 22.60 18.03 3.34
CA PRO A 530 22.10 16.66 3.14
C PRO A 530 20.78 16.34 3.85
N SER A 531 20.43 17.05 4.92
CA SER A 531 19.27 16.76 5.79
C SER A 531 18.11 17.75 5.62
N HIS A 532 18.02 18.45 4.48
CA HIS A 532 16.95 19.41 4.26
C HIS A 532 15.63 18.68 3.98
N PRO A 533 14.51 19.04 4.64
CA PRO A 533 13.20 18.49 4.32
C PRO A 533 12.87 18.68 2.84
N LEU A 534 12.37 17.63 2.17
CA LEU A 534 11.98 17.66 0.75
C LEU A 534 10.83 18.63 0.45
N ASP A 535 10.17 19.16 1.49
CA ASP A 535 9.11 20.13 1.36
C ASP A 535 9.60 21.58 1.44
N ASP A 536 10.90 21.86 1.58
CA ASP A 536 11.42 23.23 1.66
C ASP A 536 12.68 23.45 0.82
N LEU A 537 12.83 24.67 0.29
CA LEU A 537 13.97 25.01 -0.57
C LEU A 537 15.22 25.32 0.25
N ASP A 538 16.33 24.71 -0.16
CA ASP A 538 17.67 25.00 0.37
C ASP A 538 18.13 26.37 -0.18
N ALA A 539 17.75 27.44 0.52
CA ALA A 539 17.98 28.82 0.10
C ALA A 539 19.47 29.13 -0.19
N PRO A 540 20.45 28.66 0.61
CA PRO A 540 21.87 28.79 0.28
C PRO A 540 22.23 28.17 -1.08
N LEU A 541 21.72 26.99 -1.38
CA LEU A 541 21.95 26.34 -2.67
C LEU A 541 21.32 27.13 -3.82
N VAL A 542 20.08 27.59 -3.68
CA VAL A 542 19.39 28.41 -4.70
C VAL A 542 20.19 29.68 -5.01
N GLN A 543 20.69 30.36 -3.98
CA GLN A 543 21.52 31.57 -4.14
C GLN A 543 22.87 31.27 -4.82
N ALA A 544 23.52 30.17 -4.46
CA ALA A 544 24.76 29.75 -5.09
C ALA A 544 24.57 29.36 -6.56
N LEU A 545 23.45 28.74 -6.90
CA LEU A 545 23.09 28.38 -8.27
C LEU A 545 22.83 29.60 -9.16
N GLN A 546 22.18 30.63 -8.62
CA GLN A 546 22.00 31.90 -9.33
C GLN A 546 23.33 32.55 -9.73
N ALA A 547 24.39 32.36 -8.93
CA ALA A 547 25.70 32.94 -9.20
C ALA A 547 26.48 32.22 -10.32
N VAL A 548 26.13 30.97 -10.66
CA VAL A 548 26.79 30.19 -11.72
C VAL A 548 26.04 30.19 -13.05
N LEU A 549 24.92 30.91 -13.13
CA LEU A 549 24.17 31.05 -14.39
C LEU A 549 24.87 32.00 -15.36
N PRO A 550 24.78 31.74 -16.68
CA PRO A 550 25.14 32.74 -17.68
C PRO A 550 24.20 33.95 -17.57
N LYS A 551 24.67 35.13 -17.98
CA LYS A 551 23.78 36.30 -18.09
C LYS A 551 22.80 36.08 -19.24
N SER A 552 21.52 35.88 -18.92
CA SER A 552 20.41 35.82 -19.87
C SER A 552 19.61 37.13 -19.85
N ASP A 553 19.03 37.50 -20.99
CA ASP A 553 18.05 38.59 -21.07
C ASP A 553 16.61 38.11 -20.76
N ASP A 554 16.38 36.79 -20.67
CA ASP A 554 15.09 36.19 -20.29
C ASP A 554 15.16 35.56 -18.89
N ASN A 555 14.54 36.22 -17.91
CA ASN A 555 14.45 35.79 -16.52
C ASN A 555 13.77 34.41 -16.36
N ARG A 556 12.91 34.00 -17.30
CA ARG A 556 12.27 32.66 -17.25
C ARG A 556 13.28 31.56 -17.52
N ALA A 557 14.22 31.80 -18.44
CA ALA A 557 15.29 30.85 -18.72
C ALA A 557 16.20 30.67 -17.50
N ASP A 558 16.51 31.77 -16.80
CA ASP A 558 17.31 31.74 -15.57
C ASP A 558 16.61 30.91 -14.48
N GLN A 559 15.34 31.19 -14.22
CA GLN A 559 14.56 30.43 -13.23
C GLN A 559 14.45 28.94 -13.58
N ALA A 560 14.23 28.61 -14.86
CA ALA A 560 14.19 27.23 -15.33
C ALA A 560 15.55 26.53 -15.19
N ALA A 561 16.66 27.24 -15.43
CA ALA A 561 18.02 26.73 -15.25
C ALA A 561 18.37 26.53 -13.77
N VAL A 562 17.98 27.44 -12.86
CA VAL A 562 18.12 27.23 -11.41
C VAL A 562 17.35 26.00 -10.98
N ALA A 563 16.08 25.86 -11.40
CA ALA A 563 15.25 24.71 -11.05
C ALA A 563 15.88 23.39 -11.53
N PHE A 564 16.38 23.35 -12.77
CA PHE A 564 17.08 22.21 -13.32
C PHE A 564 18.34 21.84 -12.52
N LEU A 565 19.24 22.80 -12.26
CA LEU A 565 20.47 22.56 -11.52
C LEU A 565 20.22 22.17 -10.06
N TYR A 566 19.20 22.75 -9.44
CA TYR A 566 18.80 22.42 -8.08
C TYR A 566 18.34 20.95 -7.98
N LEU A 567 17.44 20.53 -8.88
CA LEU A 567 17.01 19.14 -8.97
C LEU A 567 18.20 18.22 -9.31
N PHE A 568 19.06 18.61 -10.25
CA PHE A 568 20.25 17.83 -10.63
C PHE A 568 21.18 17.59 -9.43
N ILE A 569 21.49 18.62 -8.64
CA ILE A 569 22.34 18.48 -7.44
C ILE A 569 21.65 17.61 -6.40
N LYS A 570 20.39 17.89 -6.05
CA LYS A 570 19.66 17.14 -5.01
C LYS A 570 19.51 15.66 -5.38
N LEU A 571 19.16 15.34 -6.63
CA LEU A 571 19.03 13.96 -7.11
C LEU A 571 20.39 13.26 -7.29
N SER A 572 21.44 13.98 -7.67
CA SER A 572 22.79 13.40 -7.75
C SER A 572 23.37 13.11 -6.37
N GLN A 573 23.06 13.95 -5.37
CA GLN A 573 23.45 13.71 -3.98
C GLN A 573 22.70 12.55 -3.36
N SER A 574 21.38 12.45 -3.57
CA SER A 574 20.57 11.36 -3.02
C SER A 574 20.89 10.01 -3.67
N SER A 575 21.19 9.97 -4.97
CA SER A 575 21.56 8.75 -5.69
C SER A 575 23.05 8.38 -5.59
N GLY A 576 23.90 9.31 -5.16
CA GLY A 576 25.36 9.15 -5.18
C GLY A 576 25.98 9.12 -6.59
N THR A 577 25.20 9.44 -7.64
CA THR A 577 25.67 9.42 -9.03
C THR A 577 25.61 10.81 -9.66
N ARG A 578 26.71 11.22 -10.31
CA ARG A 578 26.79 12.48 -11.08
C ARG A 578 26.88 12.13 -12.55
N VAL A 579 25.75 12.08 -13.25
CA VAL A 579 25.71 11.55 -14.61
C VAL A 579 25.74 12.67 -15.66
N PRO A 580 26.80 12.81 -16.47
CA PRO A 580 26.89 13.84 -17.51
C PRO A 580 25.83 13.62 -18.60
N HIS A 581 25.02 14.64 -18.87
CA HIS A 581 23.89 14.57 -19.81
C HIS A 581 23.58 15.93 -20.44
N THR A 582 23.03 15.91 -21.65
CA THR A 582 22.33 17.04 -22.27
C THR A 582 20.84 16.83 -22.14
N PHE A 583 20.13 17.83 -21.63
CA PHE A 583 18.68 17.88 -21.53
C PHE A 583 18.14 18.97 -22.45
N ILE A 584 17.25 18.59 -23.36
CA ILE A 584 16.55 19.50 -24.25
C ILE A 584 15.07 19.42 -23.89
N VAL A 585 14.42 20.55 -23.60
CA VAL A 585 12.99 20.57 -23.31
C VAL A 585 12.25 21.46 -24.31
N ARG A 586 11.21 20.91 -24.92
CA ARG A 586 10.33 21.57 -25.88
C ARG A 586 8.89 21.56 -25.39
N SER A 587 8.11 22.57 -25.74
CA SER A 587 6.73 22.74 -25.29
C SER A 587 5.76 22.81 -26.46
N ALA A 588 4.80 21.89 -26.52
CA ALA A 588 3.60 22.06 -27.36
C ALA A 588 2.57 22.98 -26.69
N LEU A 589 2.79 23.36 -25.42
CA LEU A 589 1.97 24.30 -24.68
C LEU A 589 2.44 25.74 -24.93
N PRO A 590 1.52 26.71 -24.99
CA PRO A 590 1.91 28.11 -24.92
C PRO A 590 2.56 28.43 -23.57
N ILE A 591 3.73 29.05 -23.64
CA ILE A 591 4.53 29.41 -22.47
C ILE A 591 3.90 30.62 -21.78
N SER A 592 3.73 30.55 -20.46
CA SER A 592 3.13 31.61 -19.64
C SER A 592 1.65 31.96 -19.93
N ALA A 593 0.92 31.14 -20.71
CA ALA A 593 -0.51 31.36 -20.99
C ALA A 593 -1.48 30.86 -19.88
N GLY A 594 -0.94 30.31 -18.78
CA GLY A 594 -1.74 29.81 -17.66
C GLY A 594 -2.22 28.37 -17.78
N LEU A 595 -1.67 27.61 -18.74
CA LEU A 595 -1.98 26.19 -19.00
C LEU A 595 -0.99 25.22 -18.34
N GLY A 596 -0.22 25.69 -17.35
CA GLY A 596 0.70 24.84 -16.58
C GLY A 596 1.99 24.45 -17.32
N SER A 597 2.50 25.28 -18.23
CA SER A 597 3.79 25.01 -18.91
C SER A 597 4.98 24.89 -17.94
N SER A 598 4.98 25.61 -16.81
CA SER A 598 5.96 25.43 -15.73
C SER A 598 5.84 24.05 -15.08
N ALA A 599 4.64 23.65 -14.69
CA ALA A 599 4.39 22.38 -14.02
C ALA A 599 4.73 21.19 -14.92
N SER A 600 4.42 21.32 -16.21
CA SER A 600 4.80 20.36 -17.25
C SER A 600 6.32 20.29 -17.45
N TYR A 601 7.02 21.43 -17.49
CA TYR A 601 8.49 21.48 -17.49
C TYR A 601 9.10 20.82 -16.25
N SER A 602 8.61 21.19 -15.07
CA SER A 602 9.02 20.66 -13.77
C SER A 602 8.85 19.14 -13.70
N GLY A 603 7.72 18.61 -14.19
CA GLY A 603 7.48 17.18 -14.31
C GLY A 603 8.47 16.49 -15.25
N CYS A 604 8.72 17.05 -16.44
CA CYS A 604 9.69 16.49 -17.40
C CYS A 604 11.11 16.44 -16.81
N VAL A 605 11.57 17.53 -16.20
CA VAL A 605 12.91 17.60 -15.62
C VAL A 605 13.04 16.62 -14.45
N ALA A 606 12.06 16.58 -13.54
CA ALA A 606 12.05 15.64 -12.43
C ALA A 606 12.12 14.20 -12.91
N ALA A 607 11.26 13.80 -13.85
CA ALA A 607 11.26 12.43 -14.36
C ALA A 607 12.54 12.07 -15.11
N ALA A 608 13.05 12.94 -15.98
CA ALA A 608 14.26 12.66 -16.72
C ALA A 608 15.47 12.49 -15.78
N LEU A 609 15.59 13.34 -14.76
CA LEU A 609 16.66 13.22 -13.77
C LEU A 609 16.52 11.97 -12.90
N LEU A 610 15.30 11.65 -12.42
CA LEU A 610 15.02 10.43 -11.66
C LEU A 610 15.36 9.16 -12.44
N LEU A 611 15.08 9.13 -13.75
CA LEU A 611 15.43 8.02 -14.63
C LEU A 611 16.95 7.95 -14.88
N ASN A 612 17.60 9.09 -15.07
CA ASN A 612 19.05 9.16 -15.34
C ASN A 612 19.91 8.78 -14.14
N THR A 613 19.48 9.12 -12.93
CA THR A 613 20.16 8.74 -11.68
C THR A 613 19.86 7.29 -11.26
N GLY A 614 18.96 6.61 -11.99
CA GLY A 614 18.49 5.28 -11.64
C GLY A 614 17.59 5.23 -10.40
N THR A 615 17.16 6.39 -9.90
CA THR A 615 16.23 6.48 -8.75
C THR A 615 14.85 5.94 -9.11
N VAL A 616 14.42 6.14 -10.36
CA VAL A 616 13.25 5.46 -10.96
C VAL A 616 13.75 4.54 -12.07
N GLY A 617 13.36 3.27 -12.03
CA GLY A 617 13.77 2.28 -13.04
C GLY A 617 13.14 2.51 -14.42
N LEU A 618 13.88 2.22 -15.48
CA LEU A 618 13.35 2.24 -16.85
C LEU A 618 12.32 1.11 -17.05
N PRO A 619 11.13 1.40 -17.61
CA PRO A 619 10.13 0.39 -17.91
C PRO A 619 10.61 -0.68 -18.91
N ALA A 620 10.17 -1.92 -18.72
CA ALA A 620 10.21 -2.93 -19.77
C ALA A 620 9.21 -2.59 -20.90
N ILE A 621 9.63 -2.74 -22.15
CA ILE A 621 8.76 -2.46 -23.32
C ILE A 621 7.66 -3.53 -23.37
N PRO A 622 6.36 -3.16 -23.44
CA PRO A 622 5.27 -4.14 -23.54
C PRO A 622 5.40 -5.03 -24.79
N THR A 623 5.30 -6.34 -24.61
CA THR A 623 5.44 -7.34 -25.69
C THR A 623 4.12 -7.66 -26.43
N VAL A 624 2.97 -7.17 -25.94
CA VAL A 624 1.64 -7.48 -26.46
C VAL A 624 0.79 -6.21 -26.52
N PRO A 625 -0.07 -5.99 -27.54
CA PRO A 625 -1.05 -4.93 -27.50
C PRO A 625 -2.15 -5.32 -26.49
N HIS A 626 -2.07 -4.80 -25.27
CA HIS A 626 -3.09 -5.06 -24.26
C HIS A 626 -4.26 -4.08 -24.40
N THR A 627 -5.46 -4.64 -24.36
CA THR A 627 -6.76 -3.94 -24.34
C THR A 627 -7.07 -3.44 -22.93
N HIS A 628 -6.61 -2.24 -22.58
CA HIS A 628 -7.23 -1.42 -21.53
C HIS A 628 -7.72 -0.12 -22.19
N VAL A 629 -9.03 0.13 -22.13
CA VAL A 629 -9.77 1.05 -23.02
C VAL A 629 -9.61 2.54 -22.65
N SER A 630 -8.78 2.90 -21.66
CA SER A 630 -8.53 4.33 -21.35
C SER A 630 -7.26 4.91 -21.97
N HIS A 631 -6.28 4.09 -22.36
CA HIS A 631 -4.95 4.58 -22.82
C HIS A 631 -4.35 3.77 -23.97
N SER A 632 -5.15 3.23 -24.89
CA SER A 632 -4.66 2.58 -26.12
C SER A 632 -3.55 1.53 -25.90
N GLY A 633 -3.58 0.81 -24.76
CA GLY A 633 -2.60 -0.22 -24.40
C GLY A 633 -1.29 0.25 -23.72
N ARG A 634 -1.23 1.50 -23.23
CA ARG A 634 -0.10 2.07 -22.46
C ARG A 634 -0.20 1.70 -20.96
N LYS A 635 0.94 1.51 -20.27
CA LYS A 635 1.01 1.20 -18.82
C LYS A 635 1.04 2.51 -18.01
N ALA A 636 0.26 2.60 -16.94
CA ALA A 636 0.34 3.75 -16.03
C ALA A 636 1.70 3.77 -15.31
N ILE A 637 2.23 4.97 -15.04
CA ILE A 637 3.40 5.12 -14.17
C ILE A 637 3.06 4.58 -12.78
N PRO A 638 3.93 3.75 -12.16
CA PRO A 638 3.74 3.31 -10.78
C PRO A 638 3.54 4.51 -9.84
N THR A 639 2.56 4.42 -8.94
CA THR A 639 2.20 5.55 -8.05
C THR A 639 3.40 6.07 -7.26
N SER A 640 4.30 5.21 -6.79
CA SER A 640 5.53 5.63 -6.10
C SER A 640 6.48 6.45 -6.98
N SER A 641 6.64 6.08 -8.25
CA SER A 641 7.45 6.83 -9.22
C SER A 641 6.80 8.17 -9.56
N ALA A 642 5.46 8.20 -9.68
CA ALA A 642 4.71 9.43 -9.87
C ALA A 642 4.80 10.35 -8.63
N ASP A 643 4.71 9.81 -7.42
CA ASP A 643 4.85 10.56 -6.17
C ASP A 643 6.23 11.18 -6.03
N GLN A 644 7.30 10.44 -6.33
CA GLN A 644 8.65 10.98 -6.36
C GLN A 644 8.79 12.09 -7.41
N ALA A 645 8.34 11.86 -8.65
CA ALA A 645 8.36 12.87 -9.68
C ALA A 645 7.57 14.13 -9.27
N ASN A 646 6.45 13.96 -8.56
CA ASN A 646 5.62 15.05 -8.07
C ASN A 646 6.30 15.87 -6.97
N ILE A 647 7.01 15.23 -6.03
CA ILE A 647 7.78 15.91 -4.98
C ILE A 647 8.87 16.80 -5.60
N TYR A 648 9.67 16.26 -6.53
CA TYR A 648 10.72 17.04 -7.17
C TYR A 648 10.16 18.10 -8.13
N ALA A 649 9.06 17.81 -8.83
CA ALA A 649 8.36 18.81 -9.62
C ALA A 649 7.80 19.95 -8.75
N PHE A 650 7.33 19.66 -7.54
CA PHE A 650 6.88 20.68 -6.58
C PHE A 650 8.04 21.59 -6.13
N LEU A 651 9.22 21.03 -5.87
CA LEU A 651 10.43 21.82 -5.57
C LEU A 651 10.83 22.73 -6.74
N ALA A 652 10.78 22.22 -7.97
CA ALA A 652 10.99 23.04 -9.17
C ALA A 652 9.95 24.18 -9.28
N GLU A 653 8.66 23.89 -9.05
CA GLU A 653 7.61 24.92 -9.06
C GLU A 653 7.82 25.98 -7.95
N LYS A 654 8.39 25.62 -6.80
CA LYS A 654 8.76 26.59 -5.76
C LYS A 654 9.84 27.55 -6.22
N ILE A 655 10.81 27.09 -7.01
CA ILE A 655 11.84 27.95 -7.59
C ILE A 655 11.24 28.87 -8.65
N LEU A 656 10.35 28.35 -9.49
CA LEU A 656 9.72 29.11 -10.57
C LEU A 656 8.71 30.16 -10.08
N HIS A 657 7.88 29.84 -9.07
CA HIS A 657 6.77 30.69 -8.64
C HIS A 657 6.80 31.12 -7.17
N GLY A 658 7.76 30.65 -6.38
CA GLY A 658 7.92 30.95 -4.96
C GLY A 658 7.00 30.12 -4.05
N ASN A 659 5.68 30.33 -4.16
CA ASN A 659 4.70 29.68 -3.28
C ASN A 659 3.56 28.98 -4.06
N PRO A 660 3.87 27.91 -4.82
CA PRO A 660 2.89 27.11 -5.54
C PRO A 660 1.96 26.35 -4.59
N SER A 661 0.72 26.11 -5.01
CA SER A 661 -0.26 25.33 -4.25
C SER A 661 -0.09 23.81 -4.34
N GLY A 662 0.79 23.31 -5.21
CA GLY A 662 1.02 21.87 -5.43
C GLY A 662 0.05 21.20 -6.42
N ILE A 663 -1.10 21.82 -6.70
CA ILE A 663 -2.11 21.26 -7.62
C ILE A 663 -1.61 21.17 -9.06
N ASP A 664 -0.83 22.15 -9.52
CA ASP A 664 -0.43 22.26 -10.91
C ASP A 664 0.55 21.14 -11.31
N ASN A 665 1.59 20.91 -10.49
CA ASN A 665 2.51 19.78 -10.66
C ASN A 665 1.82 18.44 -10.41
N ALA A 666 0.92 18.34 -9.43
CA ALA A 666 0.18 17.10 -9.18
C ALA A 666 -0.66 16.69 -10.39
N VAL A 667 -1.39 17.62 -11.02
CA VAL A 667 -2.14 17.34 -12.24
C VAL A 667 -1.20 16.96 -13.39
N ALA A 668 -0.07 17.67 -13.54
CA ALA A 668 0.91 17.38 -14.60
C ALA A 668 1.54 15.98 -14.44
N VAL A 669 1.76 15.52 -13.20
CA VAL A 669 2.43 14.25 -12.93
C VAL A 669 1.44 13.08 -12.90
N TYR A 670 0.31 13.21 -12.18
CA TYR A 670 -0.66 12.13 -12.02
C TYR A 670 -1.63 11.99 -13.20
N GLY A 671 -1.88 13.07 -13.95
CA GLY A 671 -2.90 13.09 -14.98
C GLY A 671 -4.33 13.08 -14.44
N GLY A 672 -5.30 12.81 -15.31
CA GLY A 672 -6.72 12.78 -14.96
C GLY A 672 -7.23 14.13 -14.47
N ALA A 673 -8.12 14.10 -13.47
CA ALA A 673 -8.65 15.28 -12.78
C ALA A 673 -8.49 15.14 -11.25
N LEU A 674 -8.17 16.25 -10.59
CA LEU A 674 -7.95 16.36 -9.16
C LEU A 674 -8.87 17.45 -8.58
N ALA A 675 -9.52 17.14 -7.46
CA ALA A 675 -10.20 18.14 -6.62
C ALA A 675 -9.25 18.58 -5.51
N TYR A 676 -9.06 19.88 -5.34
CA TYR A 676 -8.15 20.45 -4.35
C TYR A 676 -8.84 21.54 -3.53
N THR A 677 -8.68 21.47 -2.22
CA THR A 677 -9.19 22.47 -1.29
C THR A 677 -8.05 22.95 -0.41
N ARG A 678 -7.84 24.26 -0.35
CA ARG A 678 -6.81 24.85 0.50
C ARG A 678 -7.17 24.66 1.99
N PRO A 679 -6.23 24.24 2.85
CA PRO A 679 -6.45 24.19 4.29
C PRO A 679 -6.93 25.54 4.85
N SER A 680 -7.93 25.51 5.71
CA SER A 680 -8.49 26.69 6.37
C SER A 680 -8.96 26.37 7.79
N ALA A 681 -9.32 27.38 8.58
CA ALA A 681 -9.87 27.16 9.92
C ALA A 681 -11.17 26.32 9.93
N LYS A 682 -11.87 26.18 8.79
CA LYS A 682 -13.12 25.42 8.65
C LYS A 682 -12.94 24.04 8.02
N SER A 683 -11.83 23.77 7.35
CA SER A 683 -11.57 22.49 6.65
C SER A 683 -10.07 22.19 6.63
N PRO A 684 -9.65 20.95 6.92
CA PRO A 684 -8.22 20.58 6.89
C PRO A 684 -7.58 20.72 5.51
N GLY A 685 -8.38 20.97 4.45
CA GLY A 685 -7.93 20.95 3.07
C GLY A 685 -7.62 19.53 2.59
N GLY A 686 -7.22 19.41 1.34
CA GLY A 686 -6.90 18.10 0.76
C GLY A 686 -6.79 18.12 -0.76
N MET A 687 -6.32 17.01 -1.32
CA MET A 687 -6.25 16.77 -2.74
C MET A 687 -6.80 15.36 -3.02
N ASP A 688 -7.91 15.28 -3.75
CA ASP A 688 -8.60 14.03 -4.07
C ASP A 688 -8.52 13.76 -5.58
N ALA A 689 -8.11 12.56 -5.98
CA ALA A 689 -8.16 12.13 -7.37
C ALA A 689 -9.58 11.74 -7.78
N LEU A 690 -10.06 12.31 -8.90
CA LEU A 690 -11.37 11.98 -9.49
C LEU A 690 -11.22 10.75 -10.40
N ARG A 691 -11.58 9.57 -9.87
CA ARG A 691 -11.49 8.29 -10.58
C ARG A 691 -12.69 8.12 -11.51
N GLY A 692 -12.47 7.58 -12.72
CA GLY A 692 -13.53 7.31 -13.69
C GLY A 692 -13.78 8.42 -14.71
N PHE A 693 -13.03 9.53 -14.66
CA PHE A 693 -13.16 10.62 -15.61
C PHE A 693 -12.69 10.22 -17.01
N ALA A 694 -13.63 9.98 -17.94
CA ALA A 694 -13.33 9.78 -19.35
C ALA A 694 -13.03 11.13 -20.03
N SER A 695 -11.93 11.20 -20.78
CA SER A 695 -11.44 12.45 -21.38
C SER A 695 -12.51 13.21 -22.15
N VAL A 696 -12.56 14.53 -22.01
CA VAL A 696 -13.54 15.41 -22.65
C VAL A 696 -12.83 16.34 -23.63
N ARG A 697 -13.41 16.57 -24.81
CA ARG A 697 -12.82 17.48 -25.80
C ARG A 697 -13.10 18.93 -25.44
N PHE A 698 -12.05 19.74 -25.48
CA PHE A 698 -12.13 21.18 -25.28
C PHE A 698 -11.38 21.92 -26.38
N LEU A 699 -11.87 23.12 -26.69
CA LEU A 699 -11.14 24.13 -27.44
C LEU A 699 -10.61 25.16 -26.43
N LEU A 700 -9.29 25.27 -26.34
CA LEU A 700 -8.61 26.32 -25.57
C LEU A 700 -8.38 27.51 -26.48
N THR A 701 -8.77 28.70 -26.03
CA THR A 701 -8.52 29.94 -26.77
C THR A 701 -7.79 30.95 -25.90
N ASP A 702 -6.55 31.27 -26.27
CA ASP A 702 -5.75 32.31 -25.65
C ASP A 702 -6.13 33.68 -26.24
N SER A 703 -6.53 34.58 -25.35
CA SER A 703 -6.86 35.96 -25.69
C SER A 703 -5.63 36.80 -26.05
N ARG A 704 -4.40 36.33 -25.76
CA ARG A 704 -3.14 37.06 -25.86
C ARG A 704 -3.07 38.33 -25.02
N VAL A 705 -4.03 38.52 -24.12
CA VAL A 705 -4.04 39.60 -23.15
C VAL A 705 -3.19 39.17 -21.95
N PRO A 706 -2.09 39.87 -21.66
CA PRO A 706 -1.28 39.58 -20.47
C PRO A 706 -2.09 39.84 -19.22
N ARG A 707 -1.87 39.05 -18.17
CA ARG A 707 -2.61 39.13 -16.91
C ARG A 707 -1.68 39.21 -15.71
N ASN A 708 -2.09 39.95 -14.68
CA ASN A 708 -1.44 39.93 -13.39
C ASN A 708 -2.31 39.14 -12.39
N THR A 709 -1.98 37.86 -12.21
CA THR A 709 -2.72 36.96 -11.30
C THR A 709 -2.73 37.47 -9.87
N ARG A 710 -1.64 38.07 -9.39
CA ARG A 710 -1.53 38.57 -8.01
C ARG A 710 -2.48 39.73 -7.78
N GLU A 711 -2.56 40.67 -8.72
CA GLU A 711 -3.48 41.81 -8.65
C GLU A 711 -4.94 41.37 -8.69
N LEU A 712 -5.29 40.43 -9.58
CA LEU A 712 -6.67 39.93 -9.69
C LEU A 712 -7.13 39.21 -8.42
N VAL A 713 -6.27 38.35 -7.84
CA VAL A 713 -6.56 37.68 -6.56
C VAL A 713 -6.68 38.70 -5.42
N ALA A 714 -5.80 39.71 -5.38
CA ALA A 714 -5.87 40.78 -4.38
C ALA A 714 -7.16 41.61 -4.52
N ALA A 715 -7.61 41.88 -5.75
CA ALA A 715 -8.84 42.62 -6.02
C ALA A 715 -10.08 41.85 -5.54
N VAL A 716 -10.14 40.54 -5.75
CA VAL A 716 -11.23 39.70 -5.21
C VAL A 716 -11.20 39.66 -3.68
N GLY A 717 -9.99 39.59 -3.08
CA GLY A 717 -9.81 39.69 -1.63
C GLY A 717 -10.35 41.01 -1.07
N ALA A 718 -9.95 42.14 -1.66
CA ALA A 718 -10.45 43.46 -1.27
C ALA A 718 -11.97 43.60 -1.46
N LYS A 719 -12.51 43.02 -2.54
CA LYS A 719 -13.96 42.99 -2.77
C LYS A 719 -14.69 42.17 -1.71
N LYS A 720 -14.13 41.04 -1.27
CA LYS A 720 -14.66 40.22 -0.18
C LYS A 720 -14.67 40.98 1.15
N ASP A 721 -13.62 41.74 1.44
CA ASP A 721 -13.53 42.52 2.67
C ASP A 721 -14.56 43.66 2.69
N ASN A 722 -14.84 44.27 1.53
CA ASN A 722 -15.82 45.35 1.39
C ASN A 722 -17.28 44.86 1.32
N GLU A 723 -17.52 43.71 0.68
CA GLU A 723 -18.85 43.15 0.41
C GLU A 723 -18.93 41.65 0.78
N PRO A 724 -18.79 41.29 2.07
CA PRO A 724 -18.56 39.90 2.49
C PRO A 724 -19.74 38.96 2.23
N GLU A 725 -20.98 39.44 2.37
CA GLU A 725 -22.18 38.64 2.11
C GLU A 725 -22.34 38.34 0.61
N TYR A 726 -22.12 39.35 -0.24
CA TYR A 726 -22.23 39.21 -1.69
C TYR A 726 -21.15 38.29 -2.26
N VAL A 727 -19.88 38.54 -1.92
CA VAL A 727 -18.78 37.69 -2.38
C VAL A 727 -18.85 36.30 -1.74
N GLY A 728 -19.26 36.21 -0.47
CA GLY A 728 -19.50 34.94 0.22
C GLY A 728 -20.53 34.08 -0.50
N GLY A 729 -21.69 34.65 -0.86
CA GLY A 729 -22.73 33.92 -1.60
C GLY A 729 -22.26 33.44 -2.98
N ILE A 730 -21.40 34.20 -3.67
CA ILE A 730 -20.80 33.75 -4.94
C ILE A 730 -19.83 32.58 -4.70
N LEU A 731 -18.99 32.66 -3.66
CA LEU A 731 -18.05 31.57 -3.32
C LEU A 731 -18.80 30.28 -2.94
N ASP A 732 -19.91 30.39 -2.23
CA ASP A 732 -20.76 29.25 -1.87
C ASP A 732 -21.41 28.63 -3.12
N ALA A 733 -21.87 29.44 -4.08
CA ALA A 733 -22.39 28.94 -5.36
C ALA A 733 -21.30 28.21 -6.18
N VAL A 734 -20.10 28.76 -6.25
CA VAL A 734 -18.96 28.12 -6.92
C VAL A 734 -18.57 26.80 -6.23
N GLN A 735 -18.65 26.72 -4.90
CA GLN A 735 -18.44 25.48 -4.15
C GLN A 735 -19.50 24.43 -4.49
N ALA A 736 -20.79 24.82 -4.54
CA ALA A 736 -21.87 23.91 -4.92
C ALA A 736 -21.69 23.36 -6.35
N ILE A 737 -21.26 24.20 -7.30
CA ILE A 737 -20.92 23.76 -8.66
C ILE A 737 -19.76 22.77 -8.62
N ALA A 738 -18.69 23.04 -7.86
CA ALA A 738 -17.55 22.13 -7.75
C ALA A 738 -17.95 20.77 -7.15
N ASP A 739 -18.78 20.75 -6.11
CA ASP A 739 -19.25 19.49 -5.50
C ASP A 739 -20.10 18.67 -6.45
N GLU A 740 -20.99 19.32 -7.19
CA GLU A 740 -21.86 18.63 -8.15
C GLU A 740 -21.09 18.14 -9.37
N VAL A 741 -20.11 18.91 -9.88
CA VAL A 741 -19.19 18.44 -10.91
C VAL A 741 -18.37 17.25 -10.40
N LYS A 742 -17.84 17.30 -9.18
CA LYS A 742 -17.12 16.17 -8.56
C LYS A 742 -17.98 14.92 -8.51
N ARG A 743 -19.27 15.05 -8.16
CA ARG A 743 -20.25 13.96 -8.17
C ARG A 743 -20.45 13.41 -9.59
N CYS A 744 -20.76 14.26 -10.56
CA CYS A 744 -21.00 13.86 -11.97
C CYS A 744 -19.78 13.18 -12.59
N LEU A 745 -18.56 13.70 -12.36
CA LEU A 745 -17.33 13.12 -12.92
C LEU A 745 -16.94 11.77 -12.29
N SER A 746 -17.44 11.47 -11.09
CA SER A 746 -17.13 10.25 -10.33
C SER A 746 -18.23 9.20 -10.42
N ASP A 747 -19.35 9.49 -11.09
CA ASP A 747 -20.52 8.62 -11.20
C ASP A 747 -20.35 7.64 -12.38
N PRO A 748 -20.12 6.33 -12.13
CA PRO A 748 -19.91 5.36 -13.20
C PRO A 748 -21.21 4.98 -13.94
N GLU A 749 -22.38 5.37 -13.42
CA GLU A 749 -23.70 5.04 -14.00
C GLU A 749 -24.27 6.19 -14.85
N MET A 750 -23.64 7.37 -14.82
CA MET A 750 -24.09 8.53 -15.60
C MET A 750 -23.77 8.36 -17.10
N GLU A 751 -24.80 8.47 -17.94
CA GLU A 751 -24.65 8.44 -19.40
C GLU A 751 -23.80 9.61 -19.91
N ARG A 752 -22.93 9.35 -20.89
CA ARG A 752 -21.97 10.34 -21.40
C ARG A 752 -22.64 11.62 -21.91
N LYS A 753 -23.81 11.50 -22.52
CA LYS A 753 -24.59 12.65 -23.02
C LYS A 753 -25.07 13.54 -21.89
N ASP A 754 -25.55 12.96 -20.80
CA ASP A 754 -26.07 13.69 -19.64
C ASP A 754 -24.93 14.38 -18.89
N LEU A 755 -23.77 13.72 -18.80
CA LEU A 755 -22.55 14.31 -18.26
C LEU A 755 -22.13 15.57 -19.03
N LEU A 756 -22.09 15.49 -20.38
CA LEU A 756 -21.70 16.64 -21.21
C LEU A 756 -22.71 17.79 -21.07
N ALA A 757 -24.00 17.51 -21.07
CA ALA A 757 -25.04 18.52 -20.87
C ALA A 757 -24.95 19.20 -19.49
N ALA A 758 -24.67 18.43 -18.44
CA ALA A 758 -24.45 18.98 -17.10
C ALA A 758 -23.21 19.90 -17.07
N LEU A 759 -22.09 19.46 -17.66
CA LEU A 759 -20.87 20.27 -17.74
C LEU A 759 -21.08 21.57 -18.53
N GLU A 760 -21.84 21.54 -19.63
CA GLU A 760 -22.20 22.74 -20.40
C GLU A 760 -22.98 23.75 -19.54
N ALA A 761 -23.95 23.29 -18.76
CA ALA A 761 -24.73 24.13 -17.86
C ALA A 761 -23.85 24.75 -16.76
N PHE A 762 -23.03 23.94 -16.09
CA PHE A 762 -22.11 24.41 -15.04
C PHE A 762 -21.05 25.36 -15.58
N ILE A 763 -20.58 25.17 -16.82
CA ILE A 763 -19.63 26.10 -17.46
C ILE A 763 -20.23 27.48 -17.59
N ASP A 764 -21.48 27.55 -18.05
CA ASP A 764 -22.19 28.81 -18.29
C ASP A 764 -22.48 29.54 -16.97
N GLU A 765 -22.96 28.80 -15.97
CA GLU A 765 -23.26 29.31 -14.62
C GLU A 765 -22.00 29.80 -13.91
N ASN A 766 -20.92 29.00 -13.90
CA ASN A 766 -19.66 29.37 -13.26
C ASN A 766 -19.05 30.62 -13.90
N HIS A 767 -19.14 30.78 -15.23
CA HIS A 767 -18.67 32.01 -15.90
C HIS A 767 -19.40 33.25 -15.40
N CYS A 768 -20.71 33.17 -15.18
CA CYS A 768 -21.50 34.30 -14.67
C CYS A 768 -21.05 34.71 -13.27
N HIS A 769 -20.75 33.74 -12.40
CA HIS A 769 -20.16 34.00 -11.09
C HIS A 769 -18.77 34.65 -11.19
N LEU A 770 -17.91 34.19 -12.10
CA LEU A 770 -16.58 34.77 -12.31
C LEU A 770 -16.64 36.20 -12.84
N VAL A 771 -17.58 36.51 -13.73
CA VAL A 771 -17.85 37.89 -14.16
C VAL A 771 -18.30 38.75 -12.96
N SER A 772 -19.17 38.21 -12.10
CA SER A 772 -19.66 38.89 -10.89
C SER A 772 -18.54 39.17 -9.86
N LEU A 773 -17.55 38.29 -9.78
CA LEU A 773 -16.33 38.52 -8.98
C LEU A 773 -15.40 39.59 -9.57
N GLY A 774 -15.64 40.02 -10.81
CA GLY A 774 -14.84 41.05 -11.48
C GLY A 774 -13.55 40.52 -12.09
N VAL A 775 -13.45 39.21 -12.33
CA VAL A 775 -12.23 38.57 -12.85
C VAL A 775 -12.28 38.28 -14.35
N SER A 776 -13.36 38.64 -15.06
CA SER A 776 -13.40 38.54 -16.53
C SER A 776 -12.74 39.74 -17.22
N HIS A 777 -12.55 39.65 -18.53
CA HIS A 777 -11.97 40.68 -19.38
C HIS A 777 -12.77 40.79 -20.70
N PRO A 778 -12.92 41.99 -21.31
CA PRO A 778 -13.70 42.16 -22.54
C PRO A 778 -13.31 41.19 -23.67
N MET A 779 -12.02 40.88 -23.84
CA MET A 779 -11.57 39.92 -24.86
C MET A 779 -12.01 38.48 -24.57
N LEU A 780 -12.13 38.08 -23.30
CA LEU A 780 -12.67 36.76 -22.94
C LEU A 780 -14.16 36.68 -23.25
N GLU A 781 -14.90 37.77 -23.05
CA GLU A 781 -16.32 37.86 -23.42
C GLU A 781 -16.52 37.83 -24.93
N VAL A 782 -15.62 38.44 -25.72
CA VAL A 782 -15.63 38.33 -27.19
C VAL A 782 -15.47 36.87 -27.63
N ILE A 783 -14.54 36.13 -27.03
CA ILE A 783 -14.36 34.70 -27.33
C ILE A 783 -15.65 33.93 -27.00
N ARG A 784 -16.21 34.14 -25.81
CA ARG A 784 -17.45 33.47 -25.37
C ARG A 784 -18.62 33.78 -26.29
N ALA A 785 -18.79 35.05 -26.68
CA ALA A 785 -19.84 35.46 -27.61
C ALA A 785 -19.71 34.75 -28.96
N ARG A 786 -18.51 34.74 -29.55
CA ARG A 786 -18.24 34.07 -30.83
C ARG A 786 -18.51 32.57 -30.78
N THR A 787 -18.07 31.89 -29.71
CA THR A 787 -18.30 30.45 -29.57
C THR A 787 -19.77 30.10 -29.42
N ALA A 788 -20.59 31.02 -28.88
CA ALA A 788 -22.02 30.83 -28.67
C ALA A 788 -22.88 31.17 -29.90
N GLU A 789 -22.31 31.84 -30.92
CA GLU A 789 -23.02 32.17 -32.16
C GLU A 789 -23.43 30.91 -32.92
N GLN A 790 -24.59 30.97 -33.58
CA GLN A 790 -25.01 29.91 -34.50
C GLN A 790 -24.14 29.97 -35.77
N PRO A 791 -23.69 28.82 -36.30
CA PRO A 791 -24.15 27.46 -36.02
C PRO A 791 -23.39 26.70 -34.92
N TRP A 792 -22.47 27.33 -34.19
CA TRP A 792 -21.60 26.63 -33.23
C TRP A 792 -22.28 26.38 -31.88
N GLY A 793 -22.87 27.40 -31.26
CA GLY A 793 -23.68 27.26 -30.05
C GLY A 793 -22.97 26.64 -28.83
N LEU A 794 -21.65 26.78 -28.71
CA LEU A 794 -20.84 26.14 -27.66
C LEU A 794 -20.78 26.98 -26.38
N LYS A 795 -20.57 26.29 -25.25
CA LYS A 795 -20.42 26.92 -23.92
C LYS A 795 -18.95 27.14 -23.59
N THR A 796 -18.63 28.37 -23.20
CA THR A 796 -17.26 28.83 -22.95
C THR A 796 -17.19 29.58 -21.64
N LYS A 797 -16.11 29.37 -20.91
CA LYS A 797 -15.76 30.18 -19.73
C LYS A 797 -14.28 30.48 -19.65
N LEU A 798 -13.93 31.46 -18.82
CA LEU A 798 -12.53 31.71 -18.47
C LEU A 798 -11.94 30.58 -17.61
N THR A 799 -10.61 30.44 -17.64
CA THR A 799 -9.87 29.53 -16.76
C THR A 799 -8.67 30.21 -16.08
N GLY A 800 -8.28 29.67 -14.92
CA GLY A 800 -7.22 30.23 -14.09
C GLY A 800 -7.60 31.59 -13.50
N ALA A 801 -6.66 32.53 -13.48
CA ALA A 801 -6.81 33.81 -12.80
C ALA A 801 -7.65 34.87 -13.56
N GLY A 802 -8.18 34.59 -14.74
CA GLY A 802 -8.94 35.59 -15.51
C GLY A 802 -8.13 36.86 -15.86
N GLY A 803 -8.83 37.98 -16.09
CA GLY A 803 -8.26 39.28 -16.46
C GLY A 803 -7.55 39.31 -17.83
N GLY A 804 -7.72 38.26 -18.63
CA GLY A 804 -6.93 37.90 -19.80
C GLY A 804 -6.59 36.40 -19.80
N GLY A 805 -5.62 35.98 -20.61
CA GLY A 805 -5.22 34.57 -20.74
C GLY A 805 -6.22 33.71 -21.50
N CYS A 806 -6.46 32.49 -21.04
CA CYS A 806 -7.21 31.47 -21.79
C CYS A 806 -8.68 31.33 -21.36
N THR A 807 -9.49 30.89 -22.33
CA THR A 807 -10.83 30.34 -22.12
C THR A 807 -10.86 28.84 -22.43
N ILE A 808 -11.82 28.14 -21.85
CA ILE A 808 -12.15 26.76 -22.19
C ILE A 808 -13.55 26.68 -22.78
N THR A 809 -13.66 26.08 -23.97
CA THR A 809 -14.92 25.82 -24.66
C THR A 809 -15.14 24.32 -24.73
N LEU A 810 -16.23 23.83 -24.15
CA LEU A 810 -16.59 22.41 -24.21
C LEU A 810 -17.04 22.06 -25.63
N VAL A 811 -16.47 20.98 -26.20
CA VAL A 811 -16.81 20.49 -27.54
C VAL A 811 -17.49 19.12 -27.39
N PRO A 812 -18.81 19.01 -27.62
CA PRO A 812 -19.54 17.75 -27.55
C PRO A 812 -18.97 16.67 -28.46
N ASP A 813 -19.11 15.39 -28.10
CA ASP A 813 -18.50 14.27 -28.83
C ASP A 813 -19.01 14.16 -30.29
N ASP A 814 -20.24 14.57 -30.56
CA ASP A 814 -20.89 14.61 -31.88
C ASP A 814 -20.69 15.91 -32.67
N PHE A 815 -19.94 16.89 -32.13
CA PHE A 815 -19.71 18.17 -32.79
C PHE A 815 -18.89 18.00 -34.09
N PRO A 816 -19.36 18.48 -35.26
CA PRO A 816 -18.70 18.24 -36.54
C PRO A 816 -17.30 18.88 -36.65
N ALA A 817 -16.32 18.10 -37.11
CA ALA A 817 -14.94 18.58 -37.26
C ALA A 817 -14.80 19.78 -38.21
N ALA A 818 -15.60 19.82 -39.29
CA ALA A 818 -15.63 20.96 -40.22
C ALA A 818 -16.16 22.25 -39.55
N SER A 819 -17.18 22.12 -38.68
CA SER A 819 -17.72 23.25 -37.91
C SER A 819 -16.71 23.76 -36.90
N LEU A 820 -15.98 22.86 -36.24
CA LEU A 820 -14.90 23.22 -35.31
C LEU A 820 -13.75 23.92 -36.02
N ALA A 821 -13.33 23.44 -37.20
CA ALA A 821 -12.29 24.08 -38.00
C ALA A 821 -12.68 25.51 -38.42
N SER A 822 -13.95 25.71 -38.84
CA SER A 822 -14.50 27.03 -39.16
C SER A 822 -14.53 27.97 -37.95
N LEU A 823 -14.89 27.46 -36.76
CA LEU A 823 -14.84 28.24 -35.51
C LEU A 823 -13.40 28.67 -35.19
N VAL A 824 -12.44 27.74 -35.28
CA VAL A 824 -11.02 28.00 -35.03
C VAL A 824 -10.48 29.07 -35.99
N GLU A 825 -10.83 29.01 -37.27
CA GLU A 825 -10.46 30.02 -38.26
C GLU A 825 -11.07 31.40 -37.93
N SER A 826 -12.34 31.43 -37.50
CA SER A 826 -13.02 32.66 -37.06
C SER A 826 -12.34 33.30 -35.83
N LEU A 827 -11.96 32.49 -34.84
CA LEU A 827 -11.24 32.97 -33.65
C LEU A 827 -9.82 33.46 -34.01
N ARG A 828 -9.08 32.72 -34.85
CA ARG A 828 -7.74 33.11 -35.32
C ARG A 828 -7.75 34.40 -36.13
N SER A 829 -8.74 34.58 -37.00
CA SER A 829 -8.92 35.83 -37.76
C SER A 829 -9.23 37.04 -36.86
N SER A 830 -9.71 36.78 -35.64
CA SER A 830 -9.94 37.80 -34.61
C SER A 830 -8.72 38.07 -33.73
N GLY A 831 -7.56 37.48 -34.06
CA GLY A 831 -6.29 37.70 -33.35
C GLY A 831 -6.04 36.75 -32.18
N PHE A 832 -6.94 35.79 -31.93
CA PHE A 832 -6.80 34.80 -30.86
C PHE A 832 -5.97 33.59 -31.30
N GLU A 833 -5.51 32.82 -30.32
CA GLU A 833 -4.78 31.58 -30.57
C GLU A 833 -5.55 30.40 -30.00
N CYS A 834 -5.69 29.35 -30.82
CA CYS A 834 -6.62 28.26 -30.54
C CYS A 834 -5.91 26.91 -30.57
N TYR A 835 -6.20 26.10 -29.56
CA TYR A 835 -5.66 24.76 -29.37
C TYR A 835 -6.79 23.77 -29.09
N SER A 836 -6.94 22.76 -29.95
CA SER A 836 -7.85 21.66 -29.68
C SER A 836 -7.14 20.64 -28.80
N THR A 837 -7.76 20.22 -27.70
CA THR A 837 -7.17 19.28 -26.76
C THR A 837 -8.24 18.42 -26.11
N SER A 838 -7.84 17.28 -25.58
CA SER A 838 -8.64 16.56 -24.59
C SER A 838 -8.22 16.97 -23.17
N VAL A 839 -9.17 16.93 -22.25
CA VAL A 839 -9.00 17.22 -20.82
C VAL A 839 -9.30 15.95 -20.03
N GLY A 840 -8.47 15.64 -19.02
CA GLY A 840 -8.51 14.39 -18.27
C GLY A 840 -7.63 13.29 -18.85
N GLY A 841 -6.60 13.66 -19.60
CA GLY A 841 -5.66 12.72 -20.22
C GLY A 841 -4.69 12.09 -19.22
N SER A 842 -3.72 11.35 -19.77
CA SER A 842 -2.71 10.68 -18.95
C SER A 842 -1.66 11.65 -18.40
N GLY A 843 -1.08 11.29 -17.25
CA GLY A 843 -0.07 12.06 -16.52
C GLY A 843 1.29 12.02 -17.20
N LEU A 844 2.37 11.91 -16.41
CA LEU A 844 3.72 11.86 -16.94
C LEU A 844 3.91 10.64 -17.87
N GLY A 845 4.65 10.83 -18.96
CA GLY A 845 4.95 9.81 -19.96
C GLY A 845 6.43 9.55 -20.10
N VAL A 846 6.80 8.30 -20.33
CA VAL A 846 8.19 7.86 -20.58
C VAL A 846 8.21 7.03 -21.86
N LEU A 847 8.98 7.49 -22.84
CA LEU A 847 9.17 6.84 -24.13
C LEU A 847 10.59 6.29 -24.24
N VAL A 848 10.67 5.02 -24.64
CA VAL A 848 11.94 4.31 -24.84
C VAL A 848 12.18 4.18 -26.37
N PRO A 849 13.28 4.74 -26.91
CA PRO A 849 13.56 4.69 -28.35
C PRO A 849 13.71 3.27 -28.91
N GLN A 850 13.28 3.06 -30.16
CA GLN A 850 13.20 1.75 -30.84
C GLN A 850 14.54 1.01 -31.07
N SER A 851 15.69 1.60 -30.76
CA SER A 851 17.01 1.00 -31.00
C SER A 851 17.27 -0.33 -30.27
N ARG A 852 16.41 -0.71 -29.31
CA ARG A 852 16.43 -2.04 -28.66
C ARG A 852 15.78 -3.18 -29.48
N VAL A 853 15.07 -2.91 -30.59
CA VAL A 853 14.23 -3.92 -31.28
C VAL A 853 14.97 -4.73 -32.35
N ALA A 854 16.15 -4.33 -32.81
CA ALA A 854 16.89 -5.05 -33.85
C ALA A 854 17.74 -6.21 -33.29
N ARG A 855 17.11 -7.25 -32.73
CA ARG A 855 17.73 -8.57 -32.54
C ARG A 855 16.70 -9.70 -32.35
N ALA A 856 15.89 -9.95 -33.38
CA ALA A 856 15.22 -11.25 -33.57
C ALA A 856 14.70 -11.38 -35.02
N SER A 857 15.59 -11.58 -36.00
CA SER A 857 15.26 -12.12 -37.33
C SER A 857 16.55 -12.59 -38.01
N PRO A 858 16.68 -13.87 -38.42
CA PRO A 858 17.80 -14.33 -39.23
C PRO A 858 17.45 -14.17 -40.71
N GLN A 859 17.37 -12.93 -41.22
CA GLN A 859 17.48 -12.67 -42.66
C GLN A 859 18.22 -11.34 -42.88
N GLY A 860 19.27 -11.40 -43.68
CA GLY A 860 20.17 -10.29 -43.95
C GLY A 860 19.48 -9.13 -44.67
N GLY A 861 19.76 -7.92 -44.20
CA GLY A 861 19.42 -6.67 -44.85
C GLY A 861 20.14 -5.51 -44.16
N ASN A 862 21.07 -4.85 -44.86
CA ASN A 862 21.77 -3.65 -44.41
C ASN A 862 20.80 -2.47 -44.24
N GLY A 863 20.15 -2.36 -43.09
CA GLY A 863 19.42 -1.16 -42.67
C GLY A 863 20.18 -0.47 -41.55
N LYS A 864 20.76 0.71 -41.82
CA LYS A 864 21.38 1.56 -40.79
C LYS A 864 20.31 1.96 -39.77
N THR A 865 20.45 1.52 -38.53
CA THR A 865 19.69 1.99 -37.37
C THR A 865 20.14 3.42 -37.04
N THR A 866 19.31 4.42 -37.35
CA THR A 866 19.53 5.82 -36.99
C THR A 866 19.11 6.06 -35.55
N LEU A 867 20.04 6.49 -34.71
CA LEU A 867 19.77 7.14 -33.42
C LEU A 867 19.03 8.47 -33.66
N PRO A 868 18.23 8.98 -32.70
CA PRO A 868 17.61 10.31 -32.82
C PRO A 868 18.71 11.36 -32.99
N ASP A 869 18.64 12.13 -34.07
CA ASP A 869 19.52 13.25 -34.33
C ASP A 869 19.08 14.40 -33.42
N LEU A 870 19.89 14.75 -32.40
CA LEU A 870 19.66 15.84 -31.45
C LEU A 870 19.17 17.12 -32.14
N LYS A 871 19.72 17.40 -33.33
CA LYS A 871 19.39 18.58 -34.13
C LYS A 871 17.96 18.55 -34.68
N LYS A 872 17.43 17.36 -34.99
CA LYS A 872 16.06 17.21 -35.46
C LYS A 872 15.03 17.54 -34.38
N PHE A 873 15.27 17.16 -33.12
CA PHE A 873 14.35 17.49 -32.02
C PHE A 873 14.31 19.00 -31.71
N GLU A 874 15.46 19.68 -31.83
CA GLU A 874 15.56 21.13 -31.70
C GLU A 874 14.79 21.87 -32.82
N ASP A 875 14.82 21.34 -34.05
CA ASP A 875 14.23 21.98 -35.24
C ASP A 875 12.73 21.65 -35.47
N VAL A 876 12.15 20.67 -34.76
CA VAL A 876 10.73 20.30 -34.90
C VAL A 876 9.81 21.46 -34.46
N LYS A 877 8.74 21.71 -35.21
CA LYS A 877 7.73 22.72 -34.84
C LYS A 877 6.92 22.25 -33.63
N ALA A 878 6.50 23.18 -32.78
CA ALA A 878 5.76 22.86 -31.56
C ALA A 878 4.51 21.99 -31.79
N GLU A 879 3.80 22.23 -32.91
CA GLU A 879 2.59 21.48 -33.32
C GLU A 879 2.89 20.03 -33.74
N GLU A 880 4.11 19.75 -34.20
CA GLU A 880 4.53 18.45 -34.73
C GLU A 880 5.26 17.59 -33.66
N LEU A 881 5.46 18.13 -32.44
CA LEU A 881 6.22 17.45 -31.37
C LEU A 881 5.59 16.11 -30.95
N ALA A 882 4.25 16.02 -30.91
CA ALA A 882 3.55 14.80 -30.54
C ALA A 882 3.77 13.70 -31.60
N GLU A 883 3.57 14.04 -32.88
CA GLU A 883 3.81 13.12 -34.01
C GLU A 883 5.28 12.70 -34.08
N TRP A 884 6.20 13.63 -33.85
CA TRP A 884 7.63 13.33 -33.77
C TRP A 884 7.93 12.31 -32.67
N ALA A 885 7.44 12.55 -31.44
CA ALA A 885 7.69 11.64 -30.32
C ALA A 885 7.13 10.23 -30.59
N GLU A 886 5.94 10.13 -31.17
CA GLU A 886 5.35 8.85 -31.57
C GLU A 886 6.15 8.13 -32.67
N GLY A 887 6.83 8.88 -33.54
CA GLY A 887 7.73 8.34 -34.56
C GLY A 887 9.04 7.75 -34.02
N GLU A 888 9.53 8.22 -32.87
CA GLU A 888 10.83 7.83 -32.31
C GLU A 888 10.81 6.53 -31.49
N GLY A 889 9.63 6.11 -31.00
CA GLY A 889 9.57 4.94 -30.14
C GLY A 889 8.18 4.50 -29.72
N ARG A 890 8.12 3.72 -28.64
CA ARG A 890 6.86 3.37 -27.98
C ARG A 890 6.86 3.94 -26.58
N TRP A 891 5.75 4.58 -26.22
CA TRP A 891 5.49 4.98 -24.85
C TRP A 891 5.43 3.76 -23.96
N ALA A 892 6.37 3.67 -23.02
CA ALA A 892 6.49 2.56 -22.10
C ALA A 892 5.68 2.83 -20.82
N TYR A 893 5.58 4.10 -20.41
CA TYR A 893 4.59 4.59 -19.47
C TYR A 893 3.86 5.82 -20.02
N VAL A 894 2.57 5.99 -19.71
CA VAL A 894 1.79 7.22 -19.99
C VAL A 894 0.80 7.51 -18.88
#